data_AF-A0AB33FE43-F1
#
_entry.id   AF-A0AB33FE43-F1
#
_cell.length_a   1.000
_cell.length_b   1.000
_cell.length_c   1.000
_cell.angle_alpha   90.00
_cell.angle_beta   90.00
_cell.angle_gamma   90.00
#
_symmetry.space_group_name_H-M   'P 1'
#
loop_
_entity.id
_entity.type
_entity.pdbx_description
1 polymer ?
#
loop_
_entity_poly.entity_id
_entity_poly.type
_entity_poly.pdbx_seq_one_letter_code
_entity_poly.pdbx_strand_id
1 'polypeptide(L)'
;MTMPVRARWRALPRVLRWPLVALVALYASYVLLGNLLLNTPLGPAALNRSPDKFTMQWGPALTWWPGHVVLWDVDLQGHWTRTKWNVSAQRMSGQIRLLPLLHRQLLVPELHARGVRGGLQAAVVTPGTVATPSPAATQAARVAVVPMKGVADTPAAPANEEAPTVTPDVEKTATTQPPAQHLRATTATNAKPTTPTTRTPPSAERADAHASAPIPPAAWTLQFDRIVAEQVQAVSLRQLHIEGQGQLQLGLFKQLRGGPMEIFPSRAVFESARVRWGQDEMIRNGQLRIEASIARHAPDQASGHAVLQLTDALIAVHGDTAALDVARHAQGRHTLATRPGKGRADGELRWIRGALQPGSQLQWRAPLHDSTRASAALLGELTAQLQVDQNMRLTVSMPEPADAGLTLDADVRVQGRQLPVQSMRSLLPRTSGHARLHWQLSSLSWIAALFPDVDWLTLEGEGLVDADLRIDRGQLGAGSRLQVPHVQAQVGVMGHAIAGQASADLRVDADANGQLLPALALQMQQFSIAHTDAPTRPFVQGRDLRLDLQTRADARNLTSLRDATRAHLVFANARVPDLRAYNRYLPQQQLRFDGGNGVLSGDLQIEPGGRIGKGGLRIGARAARLQFAGLALRGDVDADLRLQRGDLRAEQFSLDASSIQLRNVGFTGPDGQHRDGWWARIVLDGARMQWRQPVGVDGRVRIQVRDLAFLVALYARDRSLPNWMLRLVDAGQAQLTARAHWQGETFIVDRLQARNERFQVDARLRLQGNRRSGSLLARWGMLSAAVGLRGDTPEWHLLRAPEWYRAQPDLLR
;
A
#
# COMPACT_ATOMS: atom_id res chain seq x y z
N MET A 1 86.51 0.17 33.71
CA MET A 1 86.45 -0.71 32.51
C MET A 1 85.10 -1.39 32.45
N THR A 2 84.37 -1.30 31.33
CA THR A 2 83.09 -2.01 31.13
C THR A 2 83.34 -3.45 30.69
N MET A 3 82.93 -4.44 31.49
CA MET A 3 83.02 -5.85 31.10
C MET A 3 82.24 -6.11 29.79
N PRO A 4 82.81 -6.81 28.80
CA PRO A 4 82.09 -7.15 27.57
C PRO A 4 80.91 -8.08 27.89
N VAL A 5 79.80 -7.92 27.16
CA VAL A 5 78.52 -8.64 27.42
C VAL A 5 78.71 -10.17 27.48
N ARG A 6 79.62 -10.71 26.65
CA ARG A 6 79.99 -12.14 26.63
C ARG A 6 80.56 -12.66 27.97
N ALA A 7 81.21 -11.81 28.77
CA ALA A 7 81.74 -12.18 30.09
C ALA A 7 80.62 -12.31 31.14
N ARG A 8 79.70 -11.34 31.20
CA ARG A 8 78.54 -11.39 32.11
C ARG A 8 77.64 -12.61 31.83
N TRP A 9 77.43 -12.95 30.55
CA TRP A 9 76.73 -14.17 30.14
C TRP A 9 77.41 -15.48 30.58
N ARG A 10 78.73 -15.47 30.88
CA ARG A 10 79.45 -16.63 31.40
C ARG A 10 79.35 -16.80 32.92
N ALA A 11 78.78 -15.83 33.65
CA ALA A 11 78.61 -15.90 35.11
C ALA A 11 77.28 -16.54 35.58
N LEU A 12 76.19 -16.50 34.78
CA LEU A 12 74.92 -17.12 35.17
C LEU A 12 75.03 -18.66 35.24
N PRO A 13 74.33 -19.35 36.17
CA PRO A 13 74.32 -20.82 36.19
C PRO A 13 73.72 -21.39 34.89
N ARG A 14 74.25 -22.52 34.40
CA ARG A 14 73.82 -23.16 33.13
C ARG A 14 72.31 -23.38 33.05
N VAL A 15 71.69 -23.75 34.17
CA VAL A 15 70.24 -24.00 34.31
C VAL A 15 69.39 -22.77 33.91
N LEU A 16 69.87 -21.55 34.12
CA LEU A 16 69.14 -20.32 33.77
C LEU A 16 69.39 -19.85 32.33
N ARG A 17 70.50 -20.26 31.70
CA ARG A 17 70.86 -19.81 30.34
C ARG A 17 69.99 -20.44 29.27
N TRP A 18 69.74 -21.75 29.36
CA TRP A 18 68.92 -22.47 28.39
C TRP A 18 67.47 -21.96 28.29
N PRO A 19 66.69 -21.76 29.39
CA PRO A 19 65.35 -21.19 29.29
C PRO A 19 65.37 -19.73 28.82
N LEU A 20 66.39 -18.93 29.18
CA LEU A 20 66.54 -17.56 28.67
C LEU A 20 66.78 -17.55 27.15
N VAL A 21 67.68 -18.40 26.65
CA VAL A 21 67.95 -18.54 25.20
C VAL A 21 66.73 -19.10 24.47
N ALA A 22 66.03 -20.08 25.03
CA ALA A 22 64.80 -20.62 24.45
C ALA A 22 63.69 -19.56 24.36
N LEU A 23 63.52 -18.74 25.40
CA LEU A 23 62.55 -17.63 25.41
C LEU A 23 62.91 -16.55 24.39
N VAL A 24 64.19 -16.15 24.30
CA VAL A 24 64.67 -15.19 23.30
C VAL A 24 64.54 -15.74 21.87
N ALA A 25 64.82 -17.03 21.65
CA ALA A 25 64.65 -17.69 20.35
C ALA A 25 63.17 -17.83 19.97
N LEU A 26 62.30 -18.17 20.92
CA LEU A 26 60.84 -18.22 20.73
C LEU A 26 60.30 -16.83 20.35
N TYR A 27 60.75 -15.77 21.04
CA TYR A 27 60.38 -14.39 20.76
C TYR A 27 60.90 -13.91 19.40
N ALA A 28 62.17 -14.17 19.08
CA ALA A 28 62.75 -13.83 17.77
C ALA A 28 62.05 -14.58 16.62
N SER A 29 61.70 -15.85 16.84
CA SER A 29 60.91 -16.65 15.90
C SER A 29 59.49 -16.10 15.76
N TYR A 30 58.83 -15.68 16.85
CA TYR A 30 57.53 -15.00 16.79
C TYR A 30 57.59 -13.70 15.98
N VAL A 31 58.59 -12.85 16.21
CA VAL A 31 58.76 -11.60 15.47
C VAL A 31 59.05 -11.87 13.99
N LEU A 32 59.91 -12.84 13.66
CA LEU A 32 60.24 -13.18 12.27
C LEU A 32 59.04 -13.80 11.54
N LEU A 33 58.41 -14.84 12.10
CA LEU A 33 57.25 -15.50 11.51
C LEU A 33 56.03 -14.58 11.46
N GLY A 34 55.82 -13.75 12.48
CA GLY A 34 54.71 -12.79 12.53
C GLY A 34 54.82 -11.71 11.47
N ASN A 35 56.00 -11.10 11.30
CA ASN A 35 56.22 -10.10 10.26
C ASN A 35 56.26 -10.71 8.85
N LEU A 36 56.79 -11.94 8.69
CA LEU A 36 56.74 -12.66 7.43
C LEU A 36 55.29 -13.03 7.05
N LEU A 37 54.47 -13.49 7.99
CA LEU A 37 53.04 -13.74 7.76
C LEU A 37 52.30 -12.44 7.37
N LEU A 38 52.56 -11.34 8.06
CA LEU A 38 51.86 -10.07 7.83
C LEU A 38 52.26 -9.35 6.53
N ASN A 39 53.50 -9.49 6.06
CA ASN A 39 54.01 -8.82 4.85
C ASN A 39 54.12 -9.73 3.61
N THR A 40 53.57 -10.96 3.66
CA THR A 40 53.46 -11.86 2.50
C THR A 40 51.99 -12.14 2.17
N PRO A 41 51.68 -12.66 0.96
CA PRO A 41 50.30 -13.00 0.58
C PRO A 41 49.58 -13.97 1.53
N LEU A 42 50.33 -14.69 2.39
CA LEU A 42 49.81 -15.58 3.43
C LEU A 42 48.92 -14.83 4.44
N GLY A 43 49.24 -13.58 4.78
CA GLY A 43 48.47 -12.76 5.72
C GLY A 43 47.06 -12.43 5.19
N PRO A 44 46.95 -11.75 4.03
CA PRO A 44 45.66 -11.51 3.39
C PRO A 44 44.89 -12.79 3.07
N ALA A 45 45.56 -13.87 2.62
CA ALA A 45 44.91 -15.16 2.38
C ALA A 45 44.36 -15.82 3.66
N ALA A 46 44.99 -15.62 4.81
CA ALA A 46 44.52 -16.16 6.09
C ALA A 46 43.23 -15.48 6.59
N LEU A 47 43.06 -14.18 6.33
CA LEU A 47 41.85 -13.41 6.69
C LEU A 47 40.74 -13.54 5.62
N ASN A 48 41.08 -13.42 4.34
CA ASN A 48 40.13 -13.30 3.24
C ASN A 48 39.56 -14.66 2.77
N ARG A 49 39.23 -15.55 3.71
CA ARG A 49 38.69 -16.92 3.46
C ARG A 49 37.28 -16.97 2.87
N SER A 50 36.66 -15.83 2.62
CA SER A 50 35.33 -15.70 2.00
C SER A 50 35.24 -14.31 1.36
N PRO A 51 35.97 -14.07 0.26
CA PRO A 51 36.21 -12.73 -0.27
C PRO A 51 34.92 -11.99 -0.66
N ASP A 52 33.87 -12.72 -1.09
CA ASP A 52 32.55 -12.14 -1.37
C ASP A 52 31.98 -11.37 -0.17
N LYS A 53 32.24 -11.88 1.05
CA LYS A 53 31.63 -11.37 2.30
C LYS A 53 32.50 -10.34 2.99
N PHE A 54 33.82 -10.49 2.90
CA PHE A 54 34.81 -9.61 3.53
C PHE A 54 36.17 -9.78 2.85
N THR A 55 36.79 -8.66 2.47
CA THR A 55 38.21 -8.58 2.17
C THR A 55 38.86 -7.47 2.97
N MET A 56 40.04 -7.75 3.51
CA MET A 56 40.93 -6.78 4.12
C MET A 56 42.27 -6.80 3.37
N GLN A 57 42.78 -5.61 3.08
CA GLN A 57 44.08 -5.37 2.45
C GLN A 57 44.83 -4.32 3.28
N TRP A 58 46.16 -4.34 3.21
CA TRP A 58 47.05 -3.38 3.85
C TRP A 58 48.36 -3.33 3.06
N GLY A 59 49.08 -2.21 3.20
CA GLY A 59 50.45 -2.05 2.69
C GLY A 59 51.47 -2.76 3.58
N PRO A 60 52.49 -2.07 4.13
CA PRO A 60 53.38 -2.68 5.10
C PRO A 60 52.67 -2.97 6.43
N ALA A 61 53.24 -3.88 7.22
CA ALA A 61 52.73 -4.31 8.51
C ALA A 61 53.86 -4.64 9.50
N LEU A 62 53.61 -4.44 10.80
CA LEU A 62 54.57 -4.70 11.87
C LEU A 62 53.92 -5.33 13.10
N THR A 63 54.46 -6.46 13.57
CA THR A 63 54.28 -6.96 14.94
C THR A 63 55.62 -6.96 15.69
N TRP A 64 55.62 -6.42 16.90
CA TRP A 64 56.80 -6.34 17.78
C TRP A 64 56.54 -6.88 19.18
N TRP A 65 55.29 -7.14 19.55
CA TRP A 65 54.90 -7.77 20.81
C TRP A 65 53.70 -8.69 20.57
N PRO A 66 53.60 -9.86 21.23
CA PRO A 66 52.48 -10.78 21.06
C PRO A 66 51.10 -10.10 21.09
N GLY A 67 50.43 -10.14 19.94
CA GLY A 67 49.09 -9.57 19.73
C GLY A 67 49.04 -8.09 19.36
N HIS A 68 50.14 -7.33 19.44
CA HIS A 68 50.19 -5.96 18.94
C HIS A 68 50.51 -5.93 17.45
N VAL A 69 49.65 -5.31 16.66
CA VAL A 69 49.84 -5.16 15.20
C VAL A 69 49.71 -3.70 14.83
N VAL A 70 50.62 -3.23 13.96
CA VAL A 70 50.54 -1.94 13.25
C VAL A 70 50.44 -2.25 11.75
N LEU A 71 49.48 -1.65 11.08
CA LEU A 71 49.22 -1.75 9.65
C LEU A 71 49.18 -0.34 9.05
N TRP A 72 49.60 -0.21 7.81
CA TRP A 72 49.52 1.03 7.03
C TRP A 72 48.71 0.81 5.76
N ASP A 73 48.13 1.89 5.22
CA ASP A 73 47.35 1.90 3.97
C ASP A 73 46.31 0.77 3.93
N VAL A 74 45.50 0.70 4.99
CA VAL A 74 44.53 -0.37 5.23
C VAL A 74 43.25 -0.05 4.48
N ASP A 75 42.73 -1.02 3.73
CA ASP A 75 41.37 -0.99 3.18
C ASP A 75 40.62 -2.26 3.64
N LEU A 76 39.43 -2.05 4.19
CA LEU A 76 38.50 -3.09 4.59
C LEU A 76 37.20 -2.88 3.85
N GLN A 77 36.71 -3.90 3.16
CA GLN A 77 35.40 -3.88 2.53
C GLN A 77 34.65 -5.20 2.78
N GLY A 78 33.33 -5.13 2.80
CA GLY A 78 32.51 -6.33 2.96
C GLY A 78 31.04 -6.10 2.65
N HIS A 79 30.28 -7.18 2.67
CA HIS A 79 28.83 -7.13 2.55
C HIS A 79 28.14 -8.04 3.57
N TRP A 80 26.99 -7.62 4.06
CA TRP A 80 26.14 -8.43 4.92
C TRP A 80 24.67 -8.22 4.56
N THR A 81 24.03 -9.28 4.06
CA THR A 81 22.63 -9.30 3.56
C THR A 81 22.32 -8.24 2.50
N ARG A 82 21.78 -7.09 2.90
CA ARG A 82 21.37 -5.97 2.02
C ARG A 82 22.24 -4.72 2.21
N THR A 83 23.43 -4.88 2.77
CA THR A 83 24.34 -3.79 3.14
C THR A 83 25.74 -4.05 2.60
N LYS A 84 26.34 -3.08 1.91
CA LYS A 84 27.78 -3.02 1.61
C LYS A 84 28.45 -2.01 2.54
N TRP A 85 29.69 -2.25 2.93
CA TRP A 85 30.44 -1.31 3.75
C TRP A 85 31.91 -1.30 3.34
N ASN A 86 32.57 -0.16 3.53
CA ASN A 86 33.99 0.04 3.35
C ASN A 86 34.57 0.93 4.44
N VAL A 87 35.82 0.69 4.82
CA VAL A 87 36.59 1.49 5.77
C VAL A 87 38.04 1.48 5.30
N SER A 88 38.64 2.65 5.06
CA SER A 88 40.07 2.78 4.83
C SER A 88 40.72 3.70 5.87
N ALA A 89 41.99 3.41 6.16
CA ALA A 89 42.79 4.15 7.15
C ALA A 89 44.27 4.15 6.74
N GLN A 90 44.89 5.34 6.75
CA GLN A 90 46.32 5.50 6.44
C GLN A 90 47.22 4.72 7.41
N ARG A 91 46.78 4.58 8.66
CA ARG A 91 47.43 3.75 9.68
C ARG A 91 46.39 3.19 10.64
N MET A 92 46.56 1.93 11.03
CA MET A 92 45.79 1.27 12.08
C MET A 92 46.74 0.52 13.02
N SER A 93 46.51 0.57 14.33
CA SER A 93 47.32 -0.15 15.31
C SER A 93 46.51 -0.52 16.54
N GLY A 94 46.58 -1.78 16.98
CA GLY A 94 45.81 -2.24 18.14
C GLY A 94 46.35 -3.52 18.77
N GLN A 95 45.79 -3.88 19.92
CA GLN A 95 46.12 -5.12 20.62
C GLN A 95 45.00 -6.16 20.43
N ILE A 96 45.33 -7.30 19.84
CA ILE A 96 44.49 -8.49 19.78
C ILE A 96 44.83 -9.41 20.95
N ARG A 97 43.84 -9.81 21.74
CA ARG A 97 44.04 -10.83 22.79
C ARG A 97 44.08 -12.20 22.14
N LEU A 98 45.21 -12.91 22.28
CA LEU A 98 45.44 -14.19 21.59
C LEU A 98 44.71 -15.39 22.23
N LEU A 99 44.60 -15.44 23.56
CA LEU A 99 43.95 -16.55 24.28
C LEU A 99 42.43 -16.70 23.96
N PRO A 100 41.64 -15.61 23.84
CA PRO A 100 40.24 -15.71 23.42
C PRO A 100 40.02 -16.23 21.97
N LEU A 101 41.02 -16.14 21.08
CA LEU A 101 40.90 -16.66 19.70
C LEU A 101 40.68 -18.19 19.68
N LEU A 102 41.28 -18.92 20.62
CA LEU A 102 41.06 -20.37 20.82
C LEU A 102 39.59 -20.69 21.11
N HIS A 103 38.87 -19.73 21.72
CA HIS A 103 37.46 -19.82 22.10
C HIS A 103 36.52 -19.15 21.08
N ARG A 104 37.02 -18.85 19.86
CA ARG A 104 36.30 -18.13 18.78
C ARG A 104 35.86 -16.72 19.17
N GLN A 105 36.65 -16.04 19.99
CA GLN A 105 36.41 -14.65 20.39
C GLN A 105 37.55 -13.76 19.86
N LEU A 106 37.23 -12.82 18.97
CA LEU A 106 38.15 -11.74 18.60
C LEU A 106 37.92 -10.59 19.57
N LEU A 107 38.76 -10.52 20.62
CA LEU A 107 38.76 -9.43 21.59
C LEU A 107 39.91 -8.46 21.30
N VAL A 108 39.54 -7.21 20.99
CA VAL A 108 40.44 -6.09 20.72
C VAL A 108 40.14 -4.97 21.73
N PRO A 109 40.84 -4.90 22.87
CA PRO A 109 40.54 -3.91 23.90
C PRO A 109 40.77 -2.47 23.44
N GLU A 110 41.77 -2.27 22.58
CA GLU A 110 42.07 -0.95 22.03
C GLU A 110 42.58 -1.03 20.59
N LEU A 111 42.01 -0.19 19.73
CA LEU A 111 42.33 -0.06 18.31
C LEU A 111 42.42 1.42 17.93
N HIS A 112 43.62 1.90 17.61
CA HIS A 112 43.88 3.25 17.14
C HIS A 112 43.92 3.27 15.60
N ALA A 113 43.34 4.29 14.97
CA ALA A 113 43.34 4.49 13.53
C ALA A 113 43.54 5.96 13.15
N ARG A 114 44.15 6.24 11.99
CA ARG A 114 44.41 7.59 11.48
C ARG A 114 44.02 7.75 10.01
N GLY A 115 43.56 8.95 9.66
CA GLY A 115 43.22 9.31 8.30
C GLY A 115 42.04 8.49 7.77
N VAL A 116 41.03 8.29 8.62
CA VAL A 116 39.97 7.29 8.40
C VAL A 116 38.89 7.82 7.46
N ARG A 117 38.45 6.97 6.52
CA ARG A 117 37.26 7.17 5.68
C ARG A 117 36.38 5.92 5.82
N GLY A 118 35.11 6.09 6.17
CA GLY A 118 34.18 4.98 6.39
C GLY A 118 32.85 5.16 5.68
N GLY A 119 32.24 4.06 5.24
CA GLY A 119 30.96 4.06 4.56
C GLY A 119 30.15 2.79 4.77
N LEU A 120 28.85 2.96 4.96
CA LEU A 120 27.87 1.88 5.03
C LEU A 120 26.66 2.24 4.16
N GLN A 121 26.44 1.46 3.11
CA GLN A 121 25.48 1.72 2.05
C GLN A 121 24.52 0.54 1.87
N ALA A 122 23.31 0.80 1.37
CA ALA A 122 22.42 -0.27 0.94
C ALA A 122 23.03 -0.97 -0.29
N ALA A 123 23.04 -2.29 -0.29
CA ALA A 123 23.44 -3.07 -1.46
C ALA A 123 22.37 -2.90 -2.55
N VAL A 124 22.68 -2.16 -3.61
CA VAL A 124 21.84 -2.08 -4.81
C VAL A 124 21.73 -3.47 -5.41
N VAL A 125 20.53 -4.04 -5.38
CA VAL A 125 20.20 -5.28 -6.09
C VAL A 125 19.80 -4.90 -7.52
N THR A 126 20.78 -4.84 -8.42
CA THR A 126 20.54 -4.65 -9.85
C THR A 126 19.83 -5.89 -10.40
N PRO A 127 18.59 -5.81 -10.91
CA PRO A 127 17.93 -6.95 -11.53
C PRO A 127 18.57 -7.20 -12.90
N GLY A 128 19.36 -8.27 -13.01
CA GLY A 128 20.03 -8.65 -14.25
C GLY A 128 21.30 -7.84 -14.53
N THR A 129 22.45 -8.40 -14.18
CA THR A 129 23.72 -8.10 -14.86
C THR A 129 24.48 -9.41 -14.98
N VAL A 130 24.53 -9.96 -16.21
CA VAL A 130 25.34 -11.13 -16.51
C VAL A 130 26.81 -10.76 -16.26
N ALA A 131 27.55 -11.63 -15.56
CA ALA A 131 28.92 -11.36 -15.20
C ALA A 131 29.80 -11.18 -16.44
N THR A 132 30.28 -9.97 -16.68
CA THR A 132 31.29 -9.68 -17.69
C THR A 132 32.64 -10.19 -17.17
N PRO A 133 33.32 -11.13 -17.85
CA PRO A 133 34.61 -11.63 -17.38
C PRO A 133 35.69 -10.54 -17.48
N SER A 134 36.59 -10.51 -16.51
CA SER A 134 37.65 -9.50 -16.42
C SER A 134 38.68 -9.64 -17.57
N PRO A 135 39.20 -8.55 -18.16
CA PRO A 135 40.16 -8.58 -19.26
C PRO A 135 41.59 -8.94 -18.77
N ALA A 136 41.77 -10.19 -18.33
CA ALA A 136 43.04 -10.75 -17.89
C ALA A 136 43.47 -12.01 -18.67
N ALA A 137 42.67 -12.44 -19.66
CA ALA A 137 42.88 -13.67 -20.44
C ALA A 137 42.92 -13.38 -21.95
N THR A 138 43.84 -12.51 -22.40
CA THR A 138 43.96 -12.11 -23.81
C THR A 138 45.41 -11.96 -24.26
N GLN A 139 46.28 -12.90 -23.87
CA GLN A 139 47.69 -12.90 -24.29
C GLN A 139 48.35 -14.29 -24.40
N ALA A 140 47.58 -15.33 -24.73
CA ALA A 140 48.09 -16.71 -24.85
C ALA A 140 47.48 -17.53 -26.01
N ALA A 141 47.10 -16.89 -27.12
CA ALA A 141 46.73 -17.57 -28.38
C ALA A 141 46.95 -16.67 -29.60
N ARG A 142 48.01 -16.95 -30.37
CA ARG A 142 48.16 -16.56 -31.79
C ARG A 142 48.24 -17.86 -32.61
N VAL A 143 48.11 -17.73 -33.94
CA VAL A 143 48.07 -18.82 -34.95
C VAL A 143 46.69 -19.51 -35.02
N ALA A 144 46.00 -19.59 -36.16
CA ALA A 144 46.17 -18.92 -37.47
C ALA A 144 44.89 -19.04 -38.36
N VAL A 145 45.00 -18.53 -39.61
CA VAL A 145 44.20 -18.84 -40.82
C VAL A 145 42.89 -18.08 -41.07
N VAL A 146 43.01 -17.05 -41.93
CA VAL A 146 42.24 -16.72 -43.16
C VAL A 146 40.76 -17.18 -43.31
N PRO A 147 39.82 -16.29 -43.71
CA PRO A 147 38.40 -16.61 -43.91
C PRO A 147 38.00 -16.95 -45.36
N MET A 148 36.80 -17.52 -45.55
CA MET A 148 36.04 -17.48 -46.81
C MET A 148 34.53 -17.22 -46.61
N LYS A 149 33.88 -16.81 -47.70
CA LYS A 149 32.42 -16.61 -47.89
C LYS A 149 31.70 -17.98 -47.86
N GLY A 150 30.38 -18.13 -47.71
CA GLY A 150 29.23 -17.20 -47.69
C GLY A 150 28.02 -17.87 -48.36
N VAL A 151 26.86 -17.19 -48.50
CA VAL A 151 25.58 -17.72 -49.12
C VAL A 151 24.86 -18.79 -48.25
N ALA A 152 23.55 -19.05 -48.31
CA ALA A 152 22.32 -18.21 -48.29
C ALA A 152 21.09 -19.15 -48.03
N ASP A 153 19.87 -18.59 -47.98
CA ASP A 153 18.55 -19.20 -48.26
C ASP A 153 17.95 -20.32 -47.35
N THR A 154 17.11 -19.90 -46.39
CA THR A 154 15.61 -19.90 -46.42
C THR A 154 14.88 -20.94 -47.32
N PRO A 155 13.64 -21.40 -46.99
CA PRO A 155 13.05 -21.89 -45.73
C PRO A 155 12.27 -23.24 -45.88
N ALA A 156 11.77 -23.85 -44.78
CA ALA A 156 10.63 -24.80 -44.82
C ALA A 156 9.93 -24.96 -43.44
N ALA A 157 8.71 -25.51 -43.44
CA ALA A 157 7.91 -25.89 -42.25
C ALA A 157 7.29 -27.32 -42.45
N PRO A 158 6.14 -27.70 -41.87
CA PRO A 158 6.06 -28.37 -40.56
C PRO A 158 5.42 -29.78 -40.58
N ALA A 159 5.65 -30.57 -39.51
CA ALA A 159 4.80 -31.69 -39.04
C ALA A 159 5.17 -31.95 -37.54
N ASN A 160 4.36 -32.38 -36.57
CA ASN A 160 3.14 -33.22 -36.42
C ASN A 160 3.48 -34.56 -35.73
N GLU A 161 2.59 -35.01 -34.82
CA GLU A 161 2.61 -36.30 -34.10
C GLU A 161 3.80 -36.55 -33.12
N GLU A 162 3.69 -37.38 -32.07
CA GLU A 162 2.62 -38.31 -31.62
C GLU A 162 2.56 -38.40 -30.07
N ALA A 163 1.56 -39.08 -29.51
CA ALA A 163 1.47 -39.42 -28.07
C ALA A 163 1.48 -40.94 -27.87
N PRO A 164 1.92 -41.48 -26.71
CA PRO A 164 0.90 -42.02 -25.79
C PRO A 164 1.22 -41.99 -24.27
N THR A 165 0.15 -41.74 -23.49
CA THR A 165 -0.38 -42.56 -22.38
C THR A 165 0.55 -43.28 -21.36
N VAL A 166 0.32 -43.05 -20.05
CA VAL A 166 -0.14 -44.05 -19.03
C VAL A 166 -0.13 -43.45 -17.59
N THR A 167 -1.19 -43.72 -16.82
CA THR A 167 -1.40 -43.33 -15.39
C THR A 167 -0.97 -44.45 -14.43
N PRO A 168 -0.93 -44.22 -13.08
CA PRO A 168 -2.08 -44.69 -12.27
C PRO A 168 -2.47 -43.82 -11.05
N ASP A 169 -3.73 -43.96 -10.60
CA ASP A 169 -4.36 -43.31 -9.43
C ASP A 169 -4.41 -44.21 -8.17
N VAL A 170 -4.60 -43.60 -6.97
CA VAL A 170 -5.16 -44.19 -5.73
C VAL A 170 -5.38 -43.08 -4.67
N GLU A 171 -6.41 -43.04 -3.79
CA GLU A 171 -7.67 -43.79 -3.68
C GLU A 171 -8.87 -42.86 -3.36
N LYS A 172 -9.70 -43.08 -2.30
CA LYS A 172 -11.01 -42.42 -2.08
C LYS A 172 -11.30 -42.07 -0.59
N THR A 173 -12.56 -42.00 -0.16
CA THR A 173 -13.32 -40.72 0.00
C THR A 173 -14.53 -40.85 0.96
N ALA A 174 -14.56 -40.02 2.02
CA ALA A 174 -15.72 -39.74 2.91
C ALA A 174 -16.34 -40.97 3.66
N THR A 175 -17.29 -40.89 4.61
CA THR A 175 -18.16 -39.81 5.18
C THR A 175 -18.44 -40.12 6.67
N THR A 176 -18.94 -39.22 7.55
CA THR A 176 -20.35 -39.08 8.02
C THR A 176 -20.40 -38.18 9.30
N GLN A 177 -21.57 -37.64 9.71
CA GLN A 177 -21.77 -36.78 10.91
C GLN A 177 -23.26 -36.76 11.36
N PRO A 178 -23.68 -35.97 12.40
CA PRO A 178 -23.58 -36.08 13.88
C PRO A 178 -24.93 -36.65 14.47
N PRO A 179 -25.71 -36.09 15.44
CA PRO A 179 -25.47 -35.31 16.70
C PRO A 179 -26.25 -35.76 17.98
N ALA A 180 -25.73 -35.44 19.19
CA ALA A 180 -26.49 -35.28 20.45
C ALA A 180 -25.71 -34.34 21.42
N GLN A 181 -26.20 -33.16 21.82
CA GLN A 181 -27.08 -32.85 22.99
C GLN A 181 -26.50 -33.12 24.40
N HIS A 182 -26.08 -32.06 25.13
CA HIS A 182 -26.83 -31.55 26.32
C HIS A 182 -26.21 -30.29 26.98
N LEU A 183 -27.04 -29.49 27.67
CA LEU A 183 -26.63 -28.41 28.59
C LEU A 183 -26.64 -28.90 30.05
N ARG A 184 -25.76 -28.35 30.90
CA ARG A 184 -26.12 -27.78 32.23
C ARG A 184 -25.00 -26.92 32.82
N ALA A 185 -25.34 -26.10 33.80
CA ALA A 185 -24.43 -25.20 34.53
C ALA A 185 -24.85 -25.09 36.00
N THR A 186 -23.91 -24.78 36.91
CA THR A 186 -24.22 -24.15 38.21
C THR A 186 -23.01 -23.47 38.87
N THR A 187 -23.35 -22.50 39.73
CA THR A 187 -22.59 -21.81 40.81
C THR A 187 -21.90 -22.78 41.81
N ALA A 188 -21.08 -22.39 42.81
CA ALA A 188 -20.94 -21.14 43.58
C ALA A 188 -19.54 -21.07 44.28
N THR A 189 -18.86 -19.91 44.48
CA THR A 189 -18.93 -18.94 45.63
C THR A 189 -17.94 -19.17 46.80
N ASN A 190 -17.16 -18.11 47.14
CA ASN A 190 -16.41 -17.84 48.40
C ASN A 190 -15.22 -18.77 48.80
N ALA A 191 -14.20 -18.36 49.58
CA ALA A 191 -13.81 -17.03 50.12
C ALA A 191 -12.29 -16.92 50.44
N LYS A 192 -11.84 -15.68 50.73
CA LYS A 192 -10.55 -15.27 51.36
C LYS A 192 -10.55 -15.57 52.89
N PRO A 193 -9.51 -15.22 53.69
CA PRO A 193 -8.05 -15.15 53.46
C PRO A 193 -7.19 -15.84 54.57
N THR A 194 -5.89 -16.01 54.36
CA THR A 194 -4.88 -16.03 55.46
C THR A 194 -3.52 -15.50 54.99
N THR A 195 -2.69 -15.02 55.92
CA THR A 195 -1.35 -14.45 55.70
C THR A 195 -0.34 -15.10 56.70
N PRO A 196 0.98 -14.80 56.72
CA PRO A 196 1.97 -15.87 56.60
C PRO A 196 2.80 -16.11 57.88
N THR A 197 3.58 -17.21 57.91
CA THR A 197 4.81 -17.27 58.71
C THR A 197 5.84 -18.23 58.11
N THR A 198 7.12 -17.96 58.37
CA THR A 198 8.31 -18.61 57.77
C THR A 198 8.75 -19.91 58.46
N ARG A 199 9.31 -20.85 57.69
CA ARG A 199 10.66 -21.45 57.93
C ARG A 199 11.14 -22.34 56.77
N THR A 200 12.38 -22.14 56.33
CA THR A 200 13.21 -23.05 55.50
C THR A 200 13.74 -24.22 56.36
N PRO A 201 14.22 -25.38 55.81
CA PRO A 201 15.36 -25.47 54.88
C PRO A 201 15.14 -26.48 53.71
N PRO A 202 16.08 -27.34 53.24
CA PRO A 202 16.86 -27.01 52.03
C PRO A 202 16.89 -28.09 50.91
N SER A 203 17.46 -27.70 49.77
CA SER A 203 18.20 -28.50 48.77
C SER A 203 17.77 -29.95 48.45
N ALA A 204 17.14 -30.13 47.28
CA ALA A 204 17.24 -31.34 46.45
C ALA A 204 17.05 -30.98 44.96
N GLU A 205 17.49 -31.87 44.06
CA GLU A 205 17.58 -31.62 42.61
C GLU A 205 16.24 -31.38 41.90
N ARG A 206 16.28 -30.62 40.80
CA ARG A 206 15.34 -30.75 39.69
C ARG A 206 16.07 -31.09 38.41
N ALA A 207 15.76 -32.27 37.88
CA ALA A 207 16.13 -32.66 36.52
C ALA A 207 15.10 -32.07 35.53
N ASP A 208 15.31 -30.84 35.10
CA ASP A 208 14.49 -30.22 34.05
C ASP A 208 14.90 -30.78 32.67
N ALA A 209 14.28 -31.91 32.30
CA ALA A 209 14.36 -32.46 30.95
C ALA A 209 13.61 -31.56 29.97
N HIS A 210 14.33 -30.63 29.33
CA HIS A 210 13.88 -29.93 28.14
C HIS A 210 14.73 -30.37 26.94
N ALA A 211 14.06 -30.74 25.85
CA ALA A 211 14.68 -31.39 24.71
C ALA A 211 15.72 -30.46 24.04
N SER A 212 16.98 -30.90 24.02
CA SER A 212 18.07 -30.17 23.39
C SER A 212 17.84 -30.01 21.89
N ALA A 213 17.39 -28.82 21.46
CA ALA A 213 17.53 -28.40 20.08
C ALA A 213 19.01 -28.48 19.67
N PRO A 214 19.34 -28.88 18.42
CA PRO A 214 20.71 -29.12 18.00
C PRO A 214 21.54 -27.84 18.14
N ILE A 215 22.60 -27.91 18.94
CA ILE A 215 23.44 -26.76 19.30
C ILE A 215 24.00 -26.13 18.02
N PRO A 216 23.63 -24.87 17.66
CA PRO A 216 24.16 -24.23 16.47
C PRO A 216 25.68 -24.05 16.62
N PRO A 217 26.51 -24.40 15.61
CA PRO A 217 27.95 -24.51 15.84
C PRO A 217 28.53 -23.15 16.24
N ALA A 218 29.20 -23.13 17.41
CA ALA A 218 29.52 -21.91 18.16
C ALA A 218 30.04 -20.78 17.25
N ALA A 219 29.25 -19.71 17.16
CA ALA A 219 29.52 -18.55 16.31
C ALA A 219 30.68 -17.73 16.87
N TRP A 220 31.45 -17.11 15.97
CA TRP A 220 32.46 -16.14 16.39
C TRP A 220 31.82 -14.93 17.07
N THR A 221 32.46 -14.45 18.12
CA THR A 221 32.18 -13.16 18.73
C THR A 221 33.30 -12.18 18.38
N LEU A 222 32.92 -10.94 18.13
CA LEU A 222 33.80 -9.82 17.82
C LEU A 222 33.53 -8.76 18.89
N GLN A 223 34.55 -8.35 19.63
CA GLN A 223 34.43 -7.34 20.67
C GLN A 223 35.57 -6.34 20.54
N PHE A 224 35.19 -5.08 20.33
CA PHE A 224 36.11 -3.94 20.27
C PHE A 224 35.70 -2.99 21.39
N ASP A 225 36.43 -3.02 22.51
CA ASP A 225 36.05 -2.24 23.70
C ASP A 225 36.22 -0.74 23.42
N ARG A 226 37.30 -0.37 22.72
CA ARG A 226 37.58 1.01 22.29
C ARG A 226 38.29 1.07 20.94
N ILE A 227 37.61 1.58 19.93
CA ILE A 227 38.19 2.03 18.66
C ILE A 227 38.34 3.55 18.74
N VAL A 228 39.55 4.08 18.58
CA VAL A 228 39.85 5.52 18.51
C VAL A 228 40.34 5.84 17.10
N ALA A 229 39.59 6.63 16.36
CA ALA A 229 39.96 7.10 15.03
C ALA A 229 40.22 8.61 15.07
N GLU A 230 41.46 9.00 14.79
CA GLU A 230 41.90 10.39 14.63
C GLU A 230 41.87 10.78 13.15
N GLN A 231 41.67 12.07 12.86
CA GLN A 231 41.63 12.59 11.48
C GLN A 231 40.62 11.83 10.59
N VAL A 232 39.40 11.63 11.09
CA VAL A 232 38.29 11.04 10.34
C VAL A 232 37.85 12.04 9.28
N GLN A 233 38.09 11.72 8.02
CA GLN A 233 37.89 12.65 6.90
C GLN A 233 36.47 12.54 6.31
N ALA A 234 35.91 11.33 6.32
CA ALA A 234 34.55 11.07 5.83
C ALA A 234 33.89 9.89 6.57
N VAL A 235 32.61 10.03 6.91
CA VAL A 235 31.73 8.96 7.39
C VAL A 235 30.43 9.01 6.59
N SER A 236 30.00 7.87 6.04
CA SER A 236 28.71 7.77 5.34
C SER A 236 27.83 6.63 5.83
N LEU A 237 26.53 6.91 5.95
CA LEU A 237 25.50 6.03 6.50
C LEU A 237 24.20 6.16 5.69
N ARG A 238 24.01 5.22 4.75
CA ARG A 238 22.89 5.15 3.79
C ARG A 238 22.77 6.37 2.86
N GLN A 239 22.19 7.46 3.35
CA GLN A 239 22.02 8.74 2.64
C GLN A 239 22.74 9.89 3.37
N LEU A 240 23.11 9.70 4.64
CA LEU A 240 23.87 10.70 5.40
C LEU A 240 25.36 10.59 5.01
N HIS A 241 25.97 11.70 4.62
CA HIS A 241 27.42 11.81 4.42
C HIS A 241 27.94 12.96 5.27
N ILE A 242 28.99 12.71 6.06
CA ILE A 242 29.67 13.68 6.92
C ILE A 242 31.12 13.73 6.47
N GLU A 243 31.57 14.88 5.97
CA GLU A 243 32.96 15.17 5.59
C GLU A 243 33.51 16.24 6.54
N GLY A 244 34.79 16.20 6.92
CA GLY A 244 35.36 17.23 7.80
C GLY A 244 36.66 16.80 8.49
N GLN A 245 36.98 17.46 9.61
CA GLN A 245 38.08 17.03 10.49
C GLN A 245 37.49 16.39 11.75
N GLY A 246 37.34 15.06 11.72
CA GLY A 246 36.69 14.29 12.78
C GLY A 246 37.62 13.58 13.75
N GLN A 247 37.10 13.32 14.94
CA GLN A 247 37.56 12.32 15.89
C GLN A 247 36.39 11.39 16.24
N LEU A 248 36.62 10.09 16.29
CA LEU A 248 35.61 9.09 16.61
C LEU A 248 36.15 8.12 17.67
N GLN A 249 35.42 7.98 18.78
CA GLN A 249 35.54 6.86 19.71
C GLN A 249 34.32 5.96 19.55
N LEU A 250 34.53 4.72 19.13
CA LEU A 250 33.48 3.70 18.91
C LEU A 250 33.79 2.44 19.72
N GLY A 251 32.84 1.94 20.50
CA GLY A 251 32.92 0.61 21.11
C GLY A 251 31.78 -0.27 20.62
N LEU A 252 32.05 -1.54 20.30
CA LEU A 252 31.02 -2.44 19.78
C LEU A 252 31.25 -3.91 20.13
N PHE A 253 30.15 -4.64 20.30
CA PHE A 253 30.12 -6.10 20.39
C PHE A 253 29.22 -6.67 19.29
N LYS A 254 29.67 -7.74 18.64
CA LYS A 254 28.91 -8.45 17.61
C LYS A 254 29.13 -9.96 17.66
N GLN A 255 28.04 -10.71 17.82
CA GLN A 255 28.04 -12.16 17.60
C GLN A 255 27.62 -12.45 16.16
N LEU A 256 28.43 -13.23 15.43
CA LEU A 256 28.16 -13.60 14.03
C LEU A 256 27.01 -14.62 13.92
N ARG A 257 26.67 -15.00 12.67
CA ARG A 257 25.58 -15.94 12.35
C ARG A 257 24.20 -15.49 12.86
N GLY A 258 23.91 -14.19 12.78
CA GLY A 258 22.62 -13.63 13.20
C GLY A 258 22.48 -13.38 14.71
N GLY A 259 23.52 -13.66 15.52
CA GLY A 259 23.51 -13.35 16.94
C GLY A 259 23.43 -11.84 17.25
N PRO A 260 23.40 -11.47 18.56
CA PRO A 260 23.22 -10.08 19.00
C PRO A 260 24.28 -9.08 18.52
N MET A 261 23.94 -7.79 18.63
CA MET A 261 24.84 -6.65 18.51
C MET A 261 24.59 -5.62 19.60
N GLU A 262 25.62 -4.86 19.93
CA GLU A 262 25.60 -3.79 20.91
C GLU A 262 26.61 -2.71 20.48
N ILE A 263 26.27 -1.44 20.70
CA ILE A 263 27.19 -0.31 20.54
C ILE A 263 27.37 0.31 21.92
N PHE A 264 28.57 0.21 22.47
CA PHE A 264 28.94 0.80 23.75
C PHE A 264 28.93 2.34 23.64
N PRO A 265 28.93 3.10 24.76
CA PRO A 265 28.99 4.56 24.74
C PRO A 265 30.11 5.11 23.85
N SER A 266 29.69 5.65 22.71
CA SER A 266 30.53 6.07 21.59
C SER A 266 30.34 7.56 21.34
N ARG A 267 31.40 8.28 20.96
CA ARG A 267 31.39 9.73 20.70
C ARG A 267 32.08 10.02 19.37
N ALA A 268 31.43 10.80 18.52
CA ALA A 268 32.04 11.43 17.36
C ALA A 268 32.00 12.96 17.52
N VAL A 269 33.09 13.63 17.17
CA VAL A 269 33.16 15.10 17.09
C VAL A 269 33.77 15.45 15.74
N PHE A 270 33.12 16.32 14.98
CA PHE A 270 33.65 16.85 13.72
C PHE A 270 33.73 18.38 13.79
N GLU A 271 34.92 18.90 13.53
CA GLU A 271 35.17 20.32 13.29
C GLU A 271 35.08 20.61 11.78
N SER A 272 34.53 21.77 11.43
CA SER A 272 34.34 22.21 10.03
C SER A 272 33.59 21.20 9.15
N ALA A 273 32.59 20.51 9.72
CA ALA A 273 31.84 19.46 9.07
C ALA A 273 30.97 19.99 7.92
N ARG A 274 31.02 19.31 6.77
CA ARG A 274 29.97 19.32 5.75
C ARG A 274 29.09 18.09 5.95
N VAL A 275 27.79 18.30 6.13
CA VAL A 275 26.80 17.22 6.20
C VAL A 275 25.89 17.27 4.99
N ARG A 276 25.80 16.17 4.24
CA ARG A 276 24.93 16.00 3.08
C ARG A 276 23.88 14.92 3.35
N TRP A 277 22.69 15.09 2.80
CA TRP A 277 21.65 14.05 2.76
C TRP A 277 21.32 13.73 1.30
N GLY A 278 21.78 12.58 0.81
CA GLY A 278 21.76 12.27 -0.62
C GLY A 278 22.68 13.23 -1.39
N GLN A 279 22.08 14.12 -2.19
CA GLN A 279 22.83 15.14 -2.94
C GLN A 279 22.72 16.55 -2.35
N ASP A 280 21.79 16.77 -1.44
CA ASP A 280 21.56 18.06 -0.80
C ASP A 280 22.56 18.31 0.34
N GLU A 281 23.09 19.51 0.42
CA GLU A 281 23.97 19.93 1.51
C GLU A 281 23.12 20.50 2.65
N MET A 282 23.14 19.85 3.81
CA MET A 282 22.38 20.28 5.00
C MET A 282 23.18 21.31 5.80
N ILE A 283 24.44 20.98 6.11
CA ILE A 283 25.34 21.77 6.97
C ILE A 283 26.67 21.97 6.25
N ARG A 284 27.28 23.14 6.43
CA ARG A 284 28.59 23.53 5.91
C ARG A 284 29.42 24.11 7.05
N ASN A 285 30.71 23.75 7.12
CA ASN A 285 31.67 24.25 8.11
C ASN A 285 31.23 24.11 9.58
N GLY A 286 30.28 23.22 9.89
CA GLY A 286 29.65 23.15 11.21
C GLY A 286 30.43 22.31 12.23
N GLN A 287 30.19 22.58 13.51
CA GLN A 287 30.56 21.70 14.60
C GLN A 287 29.44 20.67 14.81
N LEU A 288 29.81 19.39 14.86
CA LEU A 288 28.88 18.28 15.05
C LEU A 288 29.41 17.33 16.11
N ARG A 289 28.72 17.24 17.25
CA ARG A 289 28.99 16.26 18.31
C ARG A 289 27.85 15.25 18.37
N ILE A 290 28.17 13.98 18.18
CA ILE A 290 27.25 12.85 18.31
C ILE A 290 27.77 11.98 19.44
N GLU A 291 26.92 11.68 20.41
CA GLU A 291 27.16 10.66 21.43
C GLU A 291 26.04 9.62 21.31
N ALA A 292 26.37 8.33 21.30
CA ALA A 292 25.41 7.27 21.07
C ALA A 292 25.83 5.95 21.72
N SER A 293 24.84 5.21 22.21
CA SER A 293 24.94 3.80 22.59
C SER A 293 23.68 3.07 22.17
N ILE A 294 23.81 1.81 21.78
CA ILE A 294 22.69 0.95 21.40
C ILE A 294 22.76 -0.32 22.24
N ALA A 295 21.73 -0.55 23.05
CA ALA A 295 21.65 -1.69 23.95
C ALA A 295 21.71 -3.02 23.19
N ARG A 296 22.22 -4.07 23.85
CA ARG A 296 22.40 -5.40 23.27
C ARG A 296 21.07 -5.98 22.78
N HIS A 297 20.97 -6.24 21.48
CA HIS A 297 19.78 -6.79 20.83
C HIS A 297 20.12 -7.78 19.73
N ALA A 298 19.25 -8.75 19.50
CA ALA A 298 19.28 -9.62 18.34
C ALA A 298 18.45 -9.03 17.17
N PRO A 299 18.72 -9.39 15.90
CA PRO A 299 18.12 -8.74 14.73
C PRO A 299 16.61 -8.97 14.56
N ASP A 300 16.08 -10.00 15.21
CA ASP A 300 14.66 -10.33 15.37
C ASP A 300 13.97 -9.44 16.42
N GLN A 301 14.67 -9.09 17.51
CA GLN A 301 14.17 -8.21 18.56
C GLN A 301 14.03 -6.76 18.07
N ALA A 302 15.01 -6.27 17.30
CA ALA A 302 14.96 -4.95 16.69
C ALA A 302 15.76 -4.92 15.38
N SER A 303 15.15 -4.38 14.33
CA SER A 303 15.82 -4.10 13.05
C SER A 303 15.31 -2.80 12.42
N GLY A 304 16.13 -2.23 11.52
CA GLY A 304 15.82 -0.95 10.88
C GLY A 304 15.55 0.16 11.90
N HIS A 305 14.41 0.83 11.78
CA HIS A 305 14.04 1.96 12.64
C HIS A 305 13.68 1.54 14.08
N ALA A 306 13.35 0.26 14.34
CA ALA A 306 13.04 -0.22 15.70
C ALA A 306 14.26 -0.12 16.65
N VAL A 307 15.48 -0.17 16.11
CA VAL A 307 16.73 -0.03 16.87
C VAL A 307 16.80 1.31 17.64
N LEU A 308 16.10 2.36 17.16
CA LEU A 308 16.00 3.65 17.85
C LEU A 308 15.28 3.54 19.21
N GLN A 309 14.42 2.53 19.42
CA GLN A 309 13.81 2.26 20.73
C GLN A 309 14.81 1.66 21.74
N LEU A 310 15.96 1.18 21.27
CA LEU A 310 17.05 0.61 22.08
C LEU A 310 18.31 1.50 22.06
N THR A 311 18.21 2.67 21.44
CA THR A 311 19.28 3.66 21.31
C THR A 311 19.11 4.76 22.35
N ASP A 312 20.19 5.12 23.02
CA ASP A 312 20.34 6.34 23.79
C ASP A 312 21.37 7.22 23.07
N ALA A 313 21.05 8.48 22.79
CA ALA A 313 21.89 9.36 21.96
C ALA A 313 21.74 10.86 22.31
N LEU A 314 22.77 11.62 21.98
CA LEU A 314 22.80 13.08 22.03
C LEU A 314 23.42 13.58 20.73
N ILE A 315 22.74 14.50 20.04
CA ILE A 315 23.25 15.14 18.82
C ILE A 315 23.25 16.65 19.06
N ALA A 316 24.44 17.25 19.13
CA ALA A 316 24.63 18.69 19.18
C ALA A 316 25.19 19.19 17.85
N VAL A 317 24.60 20.28 17.35
CA VAL A 317 24.92 20.89 16.04
C VAL A 317 25.02 22.41 16.18
N HIS A 318 26.04 22.98 15.57
CA HIS A 318 26.26 24.42 15.50
C HIS A 318 27.00 24.76 14.20
N GLY A 319 26.40 25.51 13.29
CA GLY A 319 27.08 25.92 12.06
C GLY A 319 26.19 26.43 10.95
N ASP A 320 26.81 26.78 9.83
CA ASP A 320 26.10 27.26 8.64
C ASP A 320 25.31 26.12 7.98
N THR A 321 24.16 26.46 7.39
CA THR A 321 23.35 25.55 6.56
C THR A 321 23.16 26.14 5.18
N ALA A 322 22.77 25.29 4.22
CA ALA A 322 22.34 25.76 2.91
C ALA A 322 21.19 26.78 3.05
N ALA A 323 21.14 27.73 2.11
CA ALA A 323 19.92 28.47 1.83
C ALA A 323 18.99 27.58 1.01
N LEU A 324 17.71 27.92 1.00
CA LEU A 324 16.69 27.22 0.23
C LEU A 324 16.38 28.02 -1.03
N ASP A 325 16.52 27.39 -2.19
CA ASP A 325 16.11 27.95 -3.47
C ASP A 325 14.68 27.50 -3.80
N VAL A 326 13.80 28.46 -4.04
CA VAL A 326 12.43 28.24 -4.52
C VAL A 326 12.46 28.43 -6.04
N ALA A 327 12.51 27.31 -6.77
CA ALA A 327 12.43 27.32 -8.22
C ALA A 327 10.97 27.13 -8.67
N ARG A 328 10.39 28.14 -9.32
CA ARG A 328 9.11 28.01 -10.05
C ARG A 328 9.38 27.51 -11.47
N HIS A 329 8.99 26.27 -11.78
CA HIS A 329 9.10 25.71 -13.12
C HIS A 329 8.10 26.38 -14.08
N ALA A 330 8.28 26.22 -15.40
CA ALA A 330 7.41 26.80 -16.43
C ALA A 330 5.90 26.41 -16.33
N GLN A 331 5.58 25.37 -15.54
CA GLN A 331 4.22 24.92 -15.24
C GLN A 331 3.63 25.57 -13.97
N GLY A 332 4.34 26.53 -13.34
CA GLY A 332 3.95 27.14 -12.06
C GLY A 332 4.34 26.33 -10.82
N ARG A 333 4.84 25.10 -10.98
CA ARG A 333 5.27 24.21 -9.89
C ARG A 333 6.44 24.82 -9.09
N HIS A 334 6.29 24.92 -7.78
CA HIS A 334 7.37 25.29 -6.86
C HIS A 334 8.15 24.06 -6.38
N THR A 335 9.47 24.06 -6.54
CA THR A 335 10.37 23.07 -5.95
C THR A 335 11.37 23.75 -5.03
N LEU A 336 11.54 23.21 -3.82
CA LEU A 336 12.64 23.57 -2.93
C LEU A 336 13.89 22.76 -3.29
N ALA A 337 15.04 23.43 -3.38
CA ALA A 337 16.35 22.81 -3.51
C ALA A 337 17.34 23.45 -2.52
N THR A 338 18.38 22.72 -2.11
CA THR A 338 19.48 23.35 -1.35
C THR A 338 20.42 24.14 -2.27
N ARG A 339 20.78 25.36 -1.85
CA ARG A 339 21.82 26.18 -2.50
C ARG A 339 22.89 26.63 -1.49
N PRO A 340 24.14 26.86 -1.93
CA PRO A 340 25.14 27.53 -1.09
C PRO A 340 24.60 28.88 -0.59
N GLY A 341 24.65 29.10 0.72
CA GLY A 341 24.05 30.28 1.36
C GLY A 341 24.49 30.42 2.82
N LYS A 342 23.83 31.34 3.53
CA LYS A 342 24.11 31.69 4.94
C LYS A 342 22.94 31.32 5.86
N GLY A 343 22.39 30.11 5.69
CA GLY A 343 21.52 29.54 6.73
C GLY A 343 22.34 29.15 7.95
N ARG A 344 21.69 28.80 9.05
CA ARG A 344 22.35 28.44 10.30
C ARG A 344 21.50 27.47 11.12
N ALA A 345 22.14 26.48 11.74
CA ALA A 345 21.52 25.58 12.71
C ALA A 345 22.29 25.62 14.04
N ASP A 346 21.54 25.69 15.16
CA ASP A 346 22.07 25.69 16.53
C ASP A 346 21.17 24.80 17.40
N GLY A 347 21.72 23.81 18.11
CA GLY A 347 20.93 22.99 19.03
C GLY A 347 21.61 21.78 19.64
N GLU A 348 20.91 21.15 20.59
CA GLU A 348 21.21 19.83 21.14
C GLU A 348 19.91 19.03 21.29
N LEU A 349 19.84 17.86 20.65
CA LEU A 349 18.75 16.89 20.79
C LEU A 349 19.22 15.69 21.61
N ARG A 350 18.52 15.40 22.70
CA ARG A 350 18.76 14.23 23.56
C ARG A 350 17.65 13.20 23.37
N TRP A 351 18.03 11.96 23.13
CA TRP A 351 17.15 10.82 22.86
C TRP A 351 17.49 9.68 23.82
N ILE A 352 16.47 9.09 24.46
CA ILE A 352 16.63 7.89 25.29
C ILE A 352 15.47 6.94 24.93
N ARG A 353 15.79 5.71 24.53
CA ARG A 353 14.87 4.59 24.27
C ARG A 353 13.50 4.99 23.71
N GLY A 354 13.49 5.63 22.53
CA GLY A 354 12.25 5.99 21.83
C GLY A 354 11.64 7.37 22.15
N ALA A 355 12.27 8.16 23.02
CA ALA A 355 11.76 9.48 23.43
C ALA A 355 12.83 10.57 23.43
N LEU A 356 12.45 11.78 23.02
CA LEU A 356 13.26 12.99 23.25
C LEU A 356 13.23 13.38 24.74
N GLN A 357 14.30 13.98 25.25
CA GLN A 357 14.42 14.33 26.68
C GLN A 357 14.21 15.84 26.93
N PRO A 358 13.74 16.22 28.14
CA PRO A 358 13.60 17.63 28.51
C PRO A 358 14.90 18.43 28.32
N GLY A 359 14.77 19.68 27.90
CA GLY A 359 15.90 20.54 27.55
C GLY A 359 16.51 20.25 26.17
N SER A 360 15.92 19.35 25.36
CA SER A 360 16.30 19.24 23.95
C SER A 360 15.76 20.43 23.18
N GLN A 361 16.62 21.09 22.41
CA GLN A 361 16.25 22.22 21.57
C GLN A 361 17.01 22.19 20.24
N LEU A 362 16.35 22.55 19.15
CA LEU A 362 16.98 22.76 17.86
C LEU A 362 16.36 23.98 17.19
N GLN A 363 17.21 24.90 16.75
CA GLN A 363 16.84 26.08 15.97
C GLN A 363 17.51 25.97 14.60
N TRP A 364 16.74 26.20 13.55
CA TRP A 364 17.22 26.25 12.17
C TRP A 364 16.67 27.50 11.49
N ARG A 365 17.55 28.19 10.77
CA ARG A 365 17.24 29.39 9.98
C ARG A 365 17.81 29.23 8.59
N ALA A 366 17.00 29.45 7.56
CA ALA A 366 17.40 29.27 6.17
C ALA A 366 16.87 30.43 5.31
N PRO A 367 17.76 31.28 4.76
CA PRO A 367 17.40 32.26 3.74
C PRO A 367 16.71 31.58 2.56
N LEU A 368 15.60 32.18 2.12
CA LEU A 368 14.80 31.76 0.97
C LEU A 368 15.21 32.60 -0.23
N HIS A 369 15.52 31.98 -1.36
CA HIS A 369 15.83 32.69 -2.62
C HIS A 369 14.87 32.28 -3.74
N ASP A 370 14.63 33.21 -4.66
CA ASP A 370 13.89 32.97 -5.90
C ASP A 370 14.87 32.58 -7.01
N SER A 371 14.88 31.32 -7.43
CA SER A 371 15.81 30.86 -8.46
C SER A 371 15.44 31.32 -9.88
N THR A 372 14.29 32.00 -10.06
CA THR A 372 13.69 32.29 -11.37
C THR A 372 13.86 33.74 -11.80
N ARG A 373 14.11 34.65 -10.86
CA ARG A 373 14.51 36.03 -11.13
C ARG A 373 16.03 36.11 -11.33
N ALA A 374 16.48 36.85 -12.35
CA ALA A 374 17.88 36.90 -12.79
C ALA A 374 18.89 37.37 -11.71
N SER A 375 18.42 37.99 -10.63
CA SER A 375 19.21 38.46 -9.48
C SER A 375 19.15 37.55 -8.24
N ALA A 376 18.49 36.38 -8.33
CA ALA A 376 18.30 35.43 -7.21
C ALA A 376 17.75 36.09 -5.93
N ALA A 377 16.64 36.82 -6.07
CA ALA A 377 16.08 37.68 -5.04
C ALA A 377 15.85 36.95 -3.70
N LEU A 378 16.21 37.60 -2.58
CA LEU A 378 15.91 37.12 -1.24
C LEU A 378 14.40 37.24 -0.99
N LEU A 379 13.75 36.11 -0.76
CA LEU A 379 12.33 35.99 -0.47
C LEU A 379 12.02 36.13 1.03
N GLY A 380 12.98 35.80 1.90
CA GLY A 380 12.82 35.87 3.35
C GLY A 380 13.76 34.92 4.09
N GLU A 381 13.42 34.56 5.33
CA GLU A 381 14.11 33.52 6.11
C GLU A 381 13.06 32.54 6.67
N LEU A 382 13.20 31.25 6.35
CA LEU A 382 12.48 30.20 7.07
C LEU A 382 13.13 30.02 8.44
N THR A 383 12.33 30.11 9.49
CA THR A 383 12.73 29.85 10.88
C THR A 383 11.97 28.62 11.39
N ALA A 384 12.68 27.61 11.89
CA ALA A 384 12.09 26.42 12.48
C ALA A 384 12.72 26.15 13.85
N GLN A 385 11.89 25.94 14.87
CA GLN A 385 12.32 25.69 16.24
C GLN A 385 11.58 24.49 16.84
N LEU A 386 12.36 23.52 17.33
CA LEU A 386 11.90 22.42 18.17
C LEU A 386 12.33 22.68 19.61
N GLN A 387 11.40 22.60 20.55
CA GLN A 387 11.63 22.62 22.00
C GLN A 387 11.00 21.36 22.63
N VAL A 388 11.66 20.77 23.62
CA VAL A 388 11.15 19.60 24.34
C VAL A 388 11.28 19.79 25.84
N ASP A 389 10.14 19.83 26.52
CA ASP A 389 10.03 19.80 27.98
C ASP A 389 9.31 18.51 28.38
N GLN A 390 8.16 18.59 29.07
CA GLN A 390 7.24 17.45 29.24
C GLN A 390 6.54 17.06 27.91
N ASN A 391 6.39 18.04 27.02
CA ASN A 391 5.76 17.96 25.70
C ASN A 391 6.75 18.45 24.64
N MET A 392 6.54 18.08 23.38
CA MET A 392 7.28 18.64 22.24
C MET A 392 6.52 19.84 21.67
N ARG A 393 7.22 20.94 21.36
CA ARG A 393 6.68 22.09 20.62
C ARG A 393 7.52 22.31 19.37
N LEU A 394 6.87 22.32 18.21
CA LEU A 394 7.45 22.68 16.93
C LEU A 394 6.81 23.98 16.46
N THR A 395 7.62 25.02 16.31
CA THR A 395 7.20 26.30 15.72
C THR A 395 7.94 26.46 14.38
N VAL A 396 7.23 26.74 13.30
CA VAL A 396 7.79 27.00 11.97
C VAL A 396 7.15 28.25 11.41
N SER A 397 7.96 29.23 11.03
CA SER A 397 7.53 30.47 10.41
C SER A 397 8.35 30.71 9.14
N MET A 398 7.66 30.99 8.05
CA MET A 398 8.19 31.26 6.73
C MET A 398 7.40 32.47 6.17
N PRO A 399 7.99 33.67 6.16
CA PRO A 399 7.27 34.90 5.83
C PRO A 399 6.80 34.88 4.38
N GLU A 400 5.65 35.51 4.11
CA GLU A 400 5.09 35.60 2.77
C GLU A 400 5.95 36.49 1.86
N PRO A 401 6.59 35.94 0.82
CA PRO A 401 7.39 36.74 -0.09
C PRO A 401 6.54 37.31 -1.22
N ALA A 402 6.79 38.57 -1.57
CA ALA A 402 6.21 39.18 -2.76
C ALA A 402 6.43 38.29 -4.00
N ASP A 403 5.34 38.06 -4.74
CA ASP A 403 5.24 37.25 -5.96
C ASP A 403 5.51 35.73 -5.84
N ALA A 404 5.91 35.24 -4.67
CA ALA A 404 6.29 33.83 -4.51
C ALA A 404 5.10 32.88 -4.32
N GLY A 405 4.02 33.31 -3.65
CA GLY A 405 2.87 32.43 -3.37
C GLY A 405 3.24 31.23 -2.50
N LEU A 406 4.03 31.48 -1.44
CA LEU A 406 4.59 30.44 -0.58
C LEU A 406 4.59 30.92 0.88
N THR A 407 3.71 30.38 1.74
CA THR A 407 3.64 30.72 3.18
C THR A 407 3.55 29.46 4.04
N LEU A 408 4.15 29.50 5.23
CA LEU A 408 4.01 28.47 6.26
C LEU A 408 4.19 29.11 7.65
N ASP A 409 3.14 29.06 8.45
CA ASP A 409 3.11 29.59 9.82
C ASP A 409 2.42 28.55 10.72
N ALA A 410 3.16 27.90 11.60
CA ALA A 410 2.65 26.79 12.40
C ALA A 410 3.27 26.78 13.81
N ASP A 411 2.43 26.69 14.84
CA ASP A 411 2.82 26.41 16.21
C ASP A 411 2.08 25.18 16.73
N VAL A 412 2.81 24.07 16.84
CA VAL A 412 2.28 22.72 17.02
C VAL A 412 2.88 22.07 18.26
N ARG A 413 2.02 21.75 19.24
CA ARG A 413 2.40 21.08 20.49
C ARG A 413 1.91 19.63 20.50
N VAL A 414 2.83 18.70 20.68
CA VAL A 414 2.58 17.26 20.77
C VAL A 414 2.75 16.83 22.23
N GLN A 415 1.71 16.23 22.83
CA GLN A 415 1.74 15.83 24.24
C GLN A 415 2.66 14.64 24.46
N GLY A 416 3.48 14.69 25.52
CA GLY A 416 4.54 13.71 25.77
C GLY A 416 5.73 13.83 24.80
N ARG A 417 6.64 12.85 24.86
CA ARG A 417 7.99 12.94 24.25
C ARG A 417 8.39 11.74 23.39
N GLN A 418 7.54 10.71 23.32
CA GLN A 418 7.79 9.50 22.53
C GLN A 418 7.56 9.78 21.05
N LEU A 419 8.49 9.35 20.19
CA LEU A 419 8.37 9.49 18.74
C LEU A 419 8.13 8.11 18.09
N PRO A 420 6.96 7.87 17.49
CA PRO A 420 6.57 6.58 16.93
C PRO A 420 7.23 6.37 15.56
N VAL A 421 8.48 5.90 15.59
CA VAL A 421 9.37 5.70 14.42
C VAL A 421 8.81 4.81 13.29
N GLN A 422 7.70 4.10 13.53
CA GLN A 422 6.99 3.30 12.52
C GLN A 422 5.75 4.00 11.95
N SER A 423 5.11 4.92 12.69
CA SER A 423 3.78 5.43 12.38
C SER A 423 3.54 6.82 12.97
N MET A 424 4.13 7.85 12.33
CA MET A 424 3.98 9.25 12.73
C MET A 424 2.51 9.73 12.84
N ARG A 425 1.56 9.06 12.17
CA ARG A 425 0.13 9.32 12.33
C ARG A 425 -0.36 9.14 13.78
N SER A 426 0.28 8.29 14.58
CA SER A 426 -0.08 8.11 16.01
C SER A 426 0.32 9.29 16.91
N LEU A 427 0.98 10.32 16.35
CA LEU A 427 1.12 11.64 17.00
C LEU A 427 -0.15 12.50 16.86
N LEU A 428 -1.00 12.32 15.83
CA LEU A 428 -2.17 13.20 15.63
C LEU A 428 -3.07 13.26 16.88
N PRO A 429 -3.52 12.15 17.49
CA PRO A 429 -4.42 12.18 18.66
C PRO A 429 -3.88 12.89 19.91
N ARG A 430 -2.60 13.27 19.91
CA ARG A 430 -1.90 14.00 20.98
C ARG A 430 -1.33 15.36 20.51
N THR A 431 -1.64 15.78 19.29
CA THR A 431 -1.15 17.01 18.66
C THR A 431 -2.21 18.10 18.73
N SER A 432 -1.85 19.31 19.17
CA SER A 432 -2.74 20.48 19.23
C SER A 432 -1.96 21.75 18.85
N GLY A 433 -2.59 22.73 18.21
CA GLY A 433 -1.92 23.93 17.73
C GLY A 433 -2.64 24.61 16.57
N HIS A 434 -1.90 25.38 15.78
CA HIS A 434 -2.37 25.93 14.51
C HIS A 434 -1.34 25.74 13.41
N ALA A 435 -1.80 25.73 12.15
CA ALA A 435 -0.96 25.69 10.96
C ALA A 435 -1.66 26.40 9.79
N ARG A 436 -1.08 27.50 9.31
CA ARG A 436 -1.41 28.16 8.05
C ARG A 436 -0.39 27.77 6.99
N LEU A 437 -0.86 27.47 5.79
CA LEU A 437 -0.07 26.99 4.66
C LEU A 437 -0.65 27.58 3.37
N HIS A 438 0.18 28.18 2.54
CA HIS A 438 -0.15 28.47 1.14
C HIS A 438 1.00 27.96 0.26
N TRP A 439 0.84 26.82 -0.42
CA TRP A 439 1.93 26.16 -1.14
C TRP A 439 1.42 25.24 -2.26
N GLN A 440 1.96 25.43 -3.47
CA GLN A 440 1.93 24.46 -4.58
C GLN A 440 2.75 23.18 -4.24
N LEU A 441 2.11 22.17 -3.66
CA LEU A 441 2.78 20.94 -3.22
C LEU A 441 2.98 19.93 -4.37
N SER A 442 4.09 19.20 -4.32
CA SER A 442 4.46 18.16 -5.30
C SER A 442 3.70 16.83 -5.15
N SER A 443 2.96 16.64 -4.07
CA SER A 443 2.08 15.50 -3.82
C SER A 443 1.01 15.86 -2.80
N LEU A 444 -0.23 15.47 -3.03
CA LEU A 444 -1.37 15.71 -2.14
C LEU A 444 -1.87 14.45 -1.40
N SER A 445 -1.20 13.31 -1.56
CA SER A 445 -1.63 12.02 -0.98
C SER A 445 -1.58 11.97 0.55
N TRP A 446 -0.89 12.93 1.18
CA TRP A 446 -0.88 13.14 2.62
C TRP A 446 -2.19 13.77 3.14
N ILE A 447 -2.96 14.48 2.31
CA ILE A 447 -4.23 15.11 2.73
C ILE A 447 -5.25 14.02 3.09
N ALA A 448 -5.35 12.96 2.28
CA ALA A 448 -6.16 11.79 2.59
C ALA A 448 -5.73 11.14 3.92
N ALA A 449 -4.45 11.21 4.28
CA ALA A 449 -3.93 10.66 5.54
C ALA A 449 -4.28 11.48 6.80
N LEU A 450 -4.84 12.68 6.66
CA LEU A 450 -5.42 13.47 7.77
C LEU A 450 -6.76 12.89 8.24
N PHE A 451 -7.48 12.19 7.35
CA PHE A 451 -8.82 11.66 7.62
C PHE A 451 -8.73 10.17 7.98
N PRO A 452 -8.97 9.77 9.25
CA PRO A 452 -8.96 8.35 9.63
C PRO A 452 -10.01 7.53 8.86
N ASP A 453 -9.59 6.33 8.43
CA ASP A 453 -10.43 5.32 7.78
C ASP A 453 -11.11 5.78 6.48
N VAL A 454 -10.39 6.64 5.73
CA VAL A 454 -10.73 7.12 4.38
C VAL A 454 -9.80 6.48 3.35
N ASP A 455 -9.89 5.15 3.24
CA ASP A 455 -9.24 4.31 2.20
C ASP A 455 -9.83 4.51 0.79
N TRP A 456 -10.95 5.21 0.69
CA TRP A 456 -11.75 5.38 -0.52
C TRP A 456 -11.53 6.72 -1.26
N LEU A 457 -10.77 7.64 -0.69
CA LEU A 457 -10.43 8.93 -1.33
C LEU A 457 -8.91 9.03 -1.42
N THR A 458 -8.38 9.01 -2.63
CA THR A 458 -6.98 9.40 -2.88
C THR A 458 -6.96 10.74 -3.62
N LEU A 459 -6.08 11.63 -3.15
CA LEU A 459 -5.79 12.91 -3.76
C LEU A 459 -4.34 12.81 -4.26
N GLU A 460 -4.15 12.84 -5.57
CA GLU A 460 -2.89 12.53 -6.22
C GLU A 460 -2.41 13.66 -7.14
N GLY A 461 -1.13 13.58 -7.50
CA GLY A 461 -0.44 14.64 -8.22
C GLY A 461 -0.18 15.88 -7.36
N GLU A 462 0.14 16.96 -8.06
CA GLU A 462 0.46 18.28 -7.50
C GLU A 462 -0.75 19.21 -7.47
N GLY A 463 -0.70 20.22 -6.60
CA GLY A 463 -1.73 21.25 -6.53
C GLY A 463 -1.45 22.31 -5.48
N LEU A 464 -2.09 23.46 -5.62
CA LEU A 464 -2.05 24.55 -4.66
C LEU A 464 -2.90 24.18 -3.44
N VAL A 465 -2.31 24.22 -2.25
CA VAL A 465 -3.02 24.09 -0.98
C VAL A 465 -3.00 25.44 -0.28
N ASP A 466 -4.17 25.96 0.02
CA ASP A 466 -4.41 27.07 0.96
C ASP A 466 -5.09 26.46 2.19
N ALA A 467 -4.52 26.61 3.37
CA ALA A 467 -5.10 26.10 4.60
C ALA A 467 -4.82 27.04 5.78
N ASP A 468 -5.78 27.14 6.69
CA ASP A 468 -5.63 27.72 8.03
C ASP A 468 -6.32 26.74 8.98
N LEU A 469 -5.52 25.92 9.65
CA LEU A 469 -5.96 24.77 10.43
C LEU A 469 -5.78 25.02 11.92
N ARG A 470 -6.83 24.79 12.69
CA ARG A 470 -6.78 24.75 14.16
C ARG A 470 -6.91 23.29 14.59
N ILE A 471 -6.07 22.84 15.50
CA ILE A 471 -5.98 21.43 15.89
C ILE A 471 -6.13 21.31 17.41
N ASP A 472 -7.10 20.52 17.88
CA ASP A 472 -7.17 20.03 19.27
C ASP A 472 -7.10 18.50 19.27
N ARG A 473 -6.01 17.95 19.82
CA ARG A 473 -5.75 16.51 19.98
C ARG A 473 -6.06 15.70 18.73
N GLY A 474 -5.60 16.21 17.58
CA GLY A 474 -5.75 15.60 16.26
C GLY A 474 -7.09 15.83 15.57
N GLN A 475 -8.05 16.49 16.23
CA GLN A 475 -9.31 16.91 15.61
C GLN A 475 -9.16 18.35 15.09
N LEU A 476 -9.73 18.64 13.91
CA LEU A 476 -9.81 20.01 13.41
C LEU A 476 -10.85 20.81 14.21
N GLY A 477 -10.48 22.02 14.65
CA GLY A 477 -11.32 22.91 15.44
C GLY A 477 -12.07 23.95 14.63
N ALA A 478 -13.04 24.62 15.27
CA ALA A 478 -13.92 25.60 14.63
C ALA A 478 -13.15 26.77 13.97
N GLY A 479 -13.54 27.11 12.75
CA GLY A 479 -12.88 28.10 11.89
C GLY A 479 -11.69 27.55 11.09
N SER A 480 -11.49 26.22 11.03
CA SER A 480 -10.47 25.63 10.14
C SER A 480 -10.94 25.64 8.69
N ARG A 481 -10.06 26.01 7.77
CA ARG A 481 -10.25 25.96 6.31
C ARG A 481 -9.11 25.19 5.63
N LEU A 482 -9.42 24.45 4.57
CA LEU A 482 -8.45 23.95 3.60
C LEU A 482 -9.08 23.94 2.20
N GLN A 483 -8.44 24.60 1.25
CA GLN A 483 -8.86 24.73 -0.13
C GLN A 483 -7.76 24.19 -1.05
N VAL A 484 -8.16 23.35 -2.00
CA VAL A 484 -7.32 22.81 -3.06
C VAL A 484 -8.01 23.09 -4.40
N PRO A 485 -7.69 24.21 -5.08
CA PRO A 485 -8.43 24.62 -6.28
C PRO A 485 -8.29 23.66 -7.46
N HIS A 486 -7.16 22.95 -7.55
CA HIS A 486 -6.85 21.99 -8.62
C HIS A 486 -6.06 20.80 -8.06
N VAL A 487 -6.57 19.59 -8.26
CA VAL A 487 -5.96 18.30 -7.89
C VAL A 487 -6.47 17.18 -8.80
N GLN A 488 -5.71 16.10 -8.99
CA GLN A 488 -6.25 14.86 -9.57
C GLN A 488 -6.82 14.02 -8.43
N ALA A 489 -8.14 13.85 -8.38
CA ALA A 489 -8.80 13.09 -7.33
C ALA A 489 -9.30 11.74 -7.86
N GLN A 490 -9.16 10.71 -7.04
CA GLN A 490 -9.72 9.38 -7.27
C GLN A 490 -10.58 8.95 -6.07
N VAL A 491 -11.79 8.49 -6.37
CA VAL A 491 -12.85 8.14 -5.40
C VAL A 491 -13.30 6.69 -5.65
N GLY A 492 -13.09 5.80 -4.69
CA GLY A 492 -13.40 4.38 -4.75
C GLY A 492 -14.74 4.03 -4.10
N VAL A 493 -15.74 3.64 -4.88
CA VAL A 493 -17.10 3.32 -4.40
C VAL A 493 -17.61 2.03 -5.05
N MET A 494 -18.07 1.06 -4.24
CA MET A 494 -18.72 -0.18 -4.70
C MET A 494 -17.94 -0.95 -5.79
N GLY A 495 -16.61 -1.02 -5.68
CA GLY A 495 -15.75 -1.68 -6.67
C GLY A 495 -15.46 -0.85 -7.93
N HIS A 496 -15.90 0.40 -7.99
CA HIS A 496 -15.59 1.37 -9.05
C HIS A 496 -14.56 2.39 -8.60
N ALA A 497 -13.74 2.85 -9.54
CA ALA A 497 -12.87 4.00 -9.38
C ALA A 497 -13.41 5.16 -10.22
N ILE A 498 -13.75 6.27 -9.56
CA ILE A 498 -14.11 7.54 -10.18
C ILE A 498 -12.85 8.42 -10.18
N ALA A 499 -12.31 8.77 -11.33
CA ALA A 499 -11.08 9.56 -11.44
C ALA A 499 -11.29 10.82 -12.30
N GLY A 500 -10.75 11.96 -11.85
CA GLY A 500 -10.94 13.24 -12.54
C GLY A 500 -10.21 14.43 -11.92
N GLN A 501 -10.17 15.54 -12.69
CA GLN A 501 -9.67 16.83 -12.19
C GLN A 501 -10.71 17.45 -11.25
N ALA A 502 -10.30 17.74 -10.02
CA ALA A 502 -11.16 18.18 -8.95
C ALA A 502 -10.67 19.45 -8.27
N SER A 503 -11.60 20.08 -7.57
CA SER A 503 -11.38 21.07 -6.52
C SER A 503 -11.96 20.54 -5.22
N ALA A 504 -11.33 20.87 -4.09
CA ALA A 504 -11.79 20.51 -2.74
C ALA A 504 -11.82 21.74 -1.83
N ASP A 505 -12.90 21.89 -1.06
CA ASP A 505 -13.05 22.91 -0.01
C ASP A 505 -13.53 22.22 1.29
N LEU A 506 -12.66 22.22 2.29
CA LEU A 506 -12.89 21.71 3.64
C LEU A 506 -13.09 22.89 4.58
N ARG A 507 -14.18 22.85 5.35
CA ARG A 507 -14.48 23.81 6.43
C ARG A 507 -14.87 23.07 7.69
N VAL A 508 -14.53 23.62 8.84
CA VAL A 508 -14.98 23.11 10.13
C VAL A 508 -15.62 24.26 10.89
N ASP A 509 -16.95 24.33 10.83
CA ASP A 509 -17.74 25.29 11.58
C ASP A 509 -18.19 24.70 12.92
N ALA A 510 -18.83 25.53 13.74
CA ALA A 510 -19.51 25.09 14.96
C ALA A 510 -21.01 25.37 14.86
N ASP A 511 -21.85 24.47 15.36
CA ASP A 511 -23.29 24.67 15.48
C ASP A 511 -23.64 25.62 16.65
N ALA A 512 -24.93 25.93 16.82
CA ALA A 512 -25.41 26.80 17.89
C ALA A 512 -25.16 26.25 19.32
N ASN A 513 -24.80 24.97 19.46
CA ASN A 513 -24.45 24.30 20.71
C ASN A 513 -22.92 24.14 20.89
N GLY A 514 -22.11 24.64 19.95
CA GLY A 514 -20.65 24.49 19.94
C GLY A 514 -20.15 23.13 19.41
N GLN A 515 -21.01 22.30 18.82
CA GLN A 515 -20.59 21.04 18.19
C GLN A 515 -19.93 21.30 16.84
N LEU A 516 -18.80 20.63 16.59
CA LEU A 516 -18.06 20.75 15.33
C LEU A 516 -18.83 20.11 14.17
N LEU A 517 -18.92 20.84 13.05
CA LEU A 517 -19.49 20.39 11.78
C LEU A 517 -18.44 20.44 10.67
N PRO A 518 -17.55 19.43 10.55
CA PRO A 518 -16.69 19.29 9.38
C PRO A 518 -17.52 19.06 8.12
N ALA A 519 -17.34 19.93 7.13
CA ALA A 519 -17.92 19.84 5.81
C ALA A 519 -16.79 19.81 4.75
N LEU A 520 -16.87 18.86 3.80
CA LEU A 520 -15.94 18.76 2.68
C LEU A 520 -16.74 18.69 1.38
N ALA A 521 -16.63 19.75 0.57
CA ALA A 521 -17.17 19.79 -0.78
C ALA A 521 -16.08 19.40 -1.79
N LEU A 522 -16.34 18.38 -2.60
CA LEU A 522 -15.47 17.94 -3.70
C LEU A 522 -16.21 18.10 -5.03
N GLN A 523 -15.71 18.94 -5.93
CA GLN A 523 -16.26 19.10 -7.29
C GLN A 523 -15.24 18.65 -8.34
N MET A 524 -15.56 17.59 -9.09
CA MET A 524 -14.82 17.17 -10.29
C MET A 524 -15.38 17.89 -11.52
N GLN A 525 -14.54 18.72 -12.18
CA GLN A 525 -14.94 19.40 -13.41
C GLN A 525 -15.18 18.40 -14.55
N GLN A 526 -14.30 17.40 -14.65
CA GLN A 526 -14.40 16.28 -15.59
C GLN A 526 -14.10 15.00 -14.82
N PHE A 527 -14.89 13.95 -15.03
CA PHE A 527 -14.70 12.67 -14.35
C PHE A 527 -14.91 11.48 -15.29
N SER A 528 -14.27 10.38 -14.94
CA SER A 528 -14.42 9.08 -15.60
C SER A 528 -14.69 8.01 -14.55
N ILE A 529 -15.50 7.00 -14.87
CA ILE A 529 -15.74 5.84 -14.00
C ILE A 529 -15.21 4.59 -14.69
N ALA A 530 -14.31 3.89 -14.00
CA ALA A 530 -13.79 2.59 -14.36
C ALA A 530 -14.09 1.56 -13.26
N HIS A 531 -13.78 0.28 -13.49
CA HIS A 531 -13.75 -0.70 -12.41
C HIS A 531 -12.40 -0.63 -11.68
N THR A 532 -12.37 -0.94 -10.38
CA THR A 532 -11.13 -0.89 -9.58
C THR A 532 -10.11 -1.94 -10.02
N ASP A 533 -10.55 -3.04 -10.66
CA ASP A 533 -9.69 -4.06 -11.26
C ASP A 533 -9.22 -3.71 -12.70
N ALA A 534 -9.74 -2.64 -13.30
CA ALA A 534 -9.41 -2.20 -14.66
C ALA A 534 -9.46 -0.66 -14.81
N PRO A 535 -8.70 0.11 -14.00
CA PRO A 535 -8.85 1.57 -13.92
C PRO A 535 -8.56 2.30 -15.24
N THR A 536 -7.76 1.70 -16.13
CA THR A 536 -7.43 2.25 -17.46
C THR A 536 -8.53 2.07 -18.51
N ARG A 537 -9.69 1.47 -18.14
CA ARG A 537 -10.82 1.22 -19.04
C ARG A 537 -12.11 1.89 -18.51
N PRO A 538 -12.21 3.23 -18.59
CA PRO A 538 -13.41 3.94 -18.16
C PRO A 538 -14.59 3.66 -19.10
N PHE A 539 -15.76 3.40 -18.51
CA PHE A 539 -17.00 3.10 -19.22
C PHE A 539 -18.10 4.17 -19.02
N VAL A 540 -17.91 5.09 -18.07
CA VAL A 540 -18.70 6.33 -17.95
C VAL A 540 -17.76 7.54 -18.03
N GLN A 541 -18.19 8.61 -18.69
CA GLN A 541 -17.47 9.88 -18.79
C GLN A 541 -18.43 11.06 -18.58
N GLY A 542 -18.21 11.87 -17.56
CA GLY A 542 -19.07 13.00 -17.21
C GLY A 542 -18.32 14.28 -16.87
N ARG A 543 -19.09 15.27 -16.45
CA ARG A 543 -18.63 16.57 -15.96
C ARG A 543 -19.43 16.95 -14.71
N ASP A 544 -18.91 17.89 -13.94
CA ASP A 544 -19.60 18.50 -12.80
C ASP A 544 -20.18 17.49 -11.80
N LEU A 545 -19.38 16.47 -11.43
CA LEU A 545 -19.70 15.60 -10.30
C LEU A 545 -19.39 16.36 -9.01
N ARG A 546 -20.38 16.42 -8.12
CA ARG A 546 -20.26 17.03 -6.79
C ARG A 546 -20.49 15.95 -5.73
N LEU A 547 -19.61 15.95 -4.74
CA LEU A 547 -19.69 15.11 -3.55
C LEU A 547 -19.53 16.01 -2.33
N ASP A 548 -20.65 16.29 -1.67
CA ASP A 548 -20.70 17.09 -0.45
C ASP A 548 -20.77 16.15 0.76
N LEU A 549 -19.83 16.29 1.69
CA LEU A 549 -19.67 15.45 2.86
C LEU A 549 -19.90 16.28 4.14
N GLN A 550 -20.68 15.78 5.09
CA GLN A 550 -20.95 16.43 6.37
C GLN A 550 -20.83 15.43 7.52
N THR A 551 -19.86 15.63 8.40
CA THR A 551 -19.57 14.75 9.54
C THR A 551 -20.11 15.35 10.84
N ARG A 552 -20.61 14.52 11.76
CA ARG A 552 -21.03 14.98 13.11
C ARG A 552 -19.91 14.80 14.14
N ALA A 553 -19.85 15.72 15.11
CA ALA A 553 -18.79 15.80 16.14
C ALA A 553 -18.54 14.51 16.95
N ASP A 554 -19.59 13.71 17.20
CA ASP A 554 -19.55 12.53 18.09
C ASP A 554 -18.80 11.31 17.51
N ALA A 555 -18.11 11.46 16.37
CA ALA A 555 -17.30 10.44 15.71
C ALA A 555 -16.17 9.84 16.57
N ARG A 556 -15.91 10.37 17.78
CA ARG A 556 -14.84 9.94 18.70
C ARG A 556 -14.83 8.45 19.05
N ASN A 557 -15.97 7.77 18.98
CA ASN A 557 -16.13 6.35 19.29
C ASN A 557 -16.57 5.48 18.07
N LEU A 558 -16.55 6.03 16.84
CA LEU A 558 -16.99 5.31 15.64
C LEU A 558 -15.81 4.74 14.86
N THR A 559 -15.95 3.50 14.39
CA THR A 559 -14.88 2.69 13.77
C THR A 559 -14.46 3.13 12.36
N SER A 560 -15.04 4.21 11.84
CA SER A 560 -14.64 4.89 10.61
C SER A 560 -15.35 6.25 10.50
N LEU A 561 -14.72 7.25 9.89
CA LEU A 561 -15.41 8.50 9.52
C LEU A 561 -16.65 8.28 8.64
N ARG A 562 -16.69 7.20 7.83
CA ARG A 562 -17.87 6.84 7.02
C ARG A 562 -19.13 6.61 7.87
N ASP A 563 -18.97 6.19 9.12
CA ASP A 563 -20.09 5.88 10.01
C ASP A 563 -20.65 7.12 10.73
N ALA A 564 -19.92 8.24 10.67
CA ALA A 564 -20.33 9.55 11.20
C ALA A 564 -20.78 10.56 10.12
N THR A 565 -20.55 10.24 8.84
CA THR A 565 -20.63 11.19 7.72
C THR A 565 -21.88 10.95 6.88
N ARG A 566 -22.65 12.03 6.66
CA ARG A 566 -23.65 12.11 5.57
C ARG A 566 -22.92 12.51 4.29
N ALA A 567 -23.29 11.90 3.16
CA ALA A 567 -22.78 12.29 1.86
C ALA A 567 -23.92 12.56 0.87
N HIS A 568 -23.77 13.60 0.05
CA HIS A 568 -24.65 13.90 -1.08
C HIS A 568 -23.82 13.85 -2.36
N LEU A 569 -24.11 12.87 -3.23
CA LEU A 569 -23.43 12.69 -4.50
C LEU A 569 -24.38 13.05 -5.65
N VAL A 570 -24.00 14.04 -6.46
CA VAL A 570 -24.78 14.52 -7.61
C VAL A 570 -23.93 14.54 -8.87
N PHE A 571 -24.47 14.02 -9.97
CA PHE A 571 -23.91 14.16 -11.31
C PHE A 571 -25.01 14.07 -12.38
N ALA A 572 -24.82 14.74 -13.52
CA ALA A 572 -25.83 14.78 -14.59
C ALA A 572 -25.22 14.48 -15.97
N ASN A 573 -26.02 13.85 -16.84
CA ASN A 573 -25.73 13.62 -18.25
C ASN A 573 -24.35 12.95 -18.54
N ALA A 574 -23.86 12.13 -17.61
CA ALA A 574 -22.60 11.42 -17.76
C ALA A 574 -22.76 10.33 -18.83
N ARG A 575 -21.95 10.41 -19.88
CA ARG A 575 -22.09 9.59 -21.09
C ARG A 575 -21.58 8.16 -20.83
N VAL A 576 -22.33 7.18 -21.34
CA VAL A 576 -21.89 5.79 -21.50
C VAL A 576 -21.61 5.60 -22.99
N PRO A 577 -20.34 5.55 -23.43
CA PRO A 577 -20.00 5.46 -24.85
C PRO A 577 -20.48 4.16 -25.50
N ASP A 578 -20.50 3.06 -24.74
CA ASP A 578 -20.90 1.74 -25.21
C ASP A 578 -21.60 0.95 -24.09
N LEU A 579 -22.87 0.59 -24.31
CA LEU A 579 -23.68 -0.16 -23.35
C LEU A 579 -23.15 -1.58 -23.08
N ARG A 580 -22.28 -2.13 -23.94
CA ARG A 580 -21.63 -3.44 -23.71
C ARG A 580 -20.85 -3.52 -22.39
N ALA A 581 -20.40 -2.38 -21.84
CA ALA A 581 -19.76 -2.34 -20.53
C ALA A 581 -20.66 -2.88 -19.40
N TYR A 582 -21.97 -2.72 -19.51
CA TYR A 582 -22.91 -3.23 -18.49
C TYR A 582 -23.11 -4.75 -18.53
N ASN A 583 -22.62 -5.46 -19.56
CA ASN A 583 -22.78 -6.92 -19.65
C ASN A 583 -22.18 -7.66 -18.44
N ARG A 584 -21.16 -7.09 -17.75
CA ARG A 584 -20.61 -7.65 -16.50
C ARG A 584 -21.66 -7.76 -15.38
N TYR A 585 -22.77 -7.02 -15.46
CA TYR A 585 -23.85 -6.98 -14.48
C TYR A 585 -25.13 -7.69 -14.93
N LEU A 586 -25.16 -8.31 -16.12
CA LEU A 586 -26.37 -8.88 -16.73
C LEU A 586 -26.30 -10.41 -16.84
N PRO A 587 -27.44 -11.12 -16.93
CA PRO A 587 -27.47 -12.56 -17.20
C PRO A 587 -27.12 -12.79 -18.68
N GLN A 588 -25.84 -12.78 -19.04
CA GLN A 588 -25.35 -12.56 -20.42
C GLN A 588 -25.88 -13.54 -21.49
N GLN A 589 -26.25 -14.76 -21.10
CA GLN A 589 -26.86 -15.76 -21.99
C GLN A 589 -28.34 -15.42 -22.32
N GLN A 590 -29.03 -14.67 -21.46
CA GLN A 590 -30.46 -14.34 -21.55
C GLN A 590 -30.72 -12.87 -21.86
N LEU A 591 -29.86 -11.96 -21.41
CA LEU A 591 -29.96 -10.50 -21.55
C LEU A 591 -28.55 -9.93 -21.68
N ARG A 592 -28.22 -9.36 -22.84
CA ARG A 592 -26.95 -8.66 -23.09
C ARG A 592 -27.13 -7.50 -24.05
N PHE A 593 -26.30 -6.46 -23.93
CA PHE A 593 -26.14 -5.47 -24.98
C PHE A 593 -25.09 -5.94 -25.99
N ASP A 594 -25.35 -5.76 -27.28
CA ASP A 594 -24.33 -5.79 -28.34
C ASP A 594 -23.96 -4.37 -28.82
N GLY A 595 -24.53 -3.33 -28.20
CA GLY A 595 -24.06 -1.94 -28.27
C GLY A 595 -25.19 -0.89 -28.22
N GLY A 596 -24.88 0.31 -28.71
CA GLY A 596 -25.66 1.53 -28.45
C GLY A 596 -24.99 2.38 -27.37
N ASN A 597 -25.50 3.59 -27.13
CA ASN A 597 -24.94 4.54 -26.17
C ASN A 597 -25.98 4.99 -25.14
N GLY A 598 -25.53 5.70 -24.11
CA GLY A 598 -26.43 6.21 -23.07
C GLY A 598 -25.91 7.41 -22.29
N VAL A 599 -26.75 7.85 -21.37
CA VAL A 599 -26.50 8.91 -20.39
C VAL A 599 -26.99 8.48 -19.01
N LEU A 600 -26.22 8.83 -17.98
CA LEU A 600 -26.48 8.51 -16.60
C LEU A 600 -26.53 9.82 -15.78
N SER A 601 -27.51 9.95 -14.90
CA SER A 601 -27.58 11.02 -13.91
C SER A 601 -27.93 10.43 -12.55
N GLY A 602 -27.24 10.86 -11.50
CA GLY A 602 -27.44 10.38 -10.13
C GLY A 602 -27.61 11.54 -9.15
N ASP A 603 -28.48 11.33 -8.17
CA ASP A 603 -28.66 12.17 -6.98
C ASP A 603 -28.85 11.20 -5.80
N LEU A 604 -27.83 11.05 -4.96
CA LEU A 604 -27.77 10.02 -3.92
C LEU A 604 -27.48 10.65 -2.55
N GLN A 605 -28.43 10.51 -1.62
CA GLN A 605 -28.31 10.96 -0.22
C GLN A 605 -28.02 9.75 0.69
N ILE A 606 -26.78 9.71 1.17
CA ILE A 606 -26.23 8.65 1.99
C ILE A 606 -26.19 9.14 3.44
N GLU A 607 -26.94 8.49 4.32
CA GLU A 607 -26.93 8.74 5.75
C GLU A 607 -25.76 8.02 6.45
N PRO A 608 -25.33 8.52 7.63
CA PRO A 608 -24.28 7.89 8.44
C PRO A 608 -24.48 6.37 8.62
N GLY A 609 -23.38 5.63 8.54
CA GLY A 609 -23.37 4.16 8.48
C GLY A 609 -23.47 3.59 7.06
N GLY A 610 -23.54 4.44 6.03
CA GLY A 610 -23.59 4.01 4.63
C GLY A 610 -24.98 3.57 4.14
N ARG A 611 -26.05 4.11 4.74
CA ARG A 611 -27.43 3.78 4.35
C ARG A 611 -27.97 4.79 3.33
N ILE A 612 -28.53 4.35 2.21
CA ILE A 612 -29.21 5.25 1.28
C ILE A 612 -30.58 5.61 1.87
N GLY A 613 -30.74 6.86 2.30
CA GLY A 613 -32.02 7.41 2.76
C GLY A 613 -32.95 7.69 1.58
N LYS A 614 -32.45 8.40 0.58
CA LYS A 614 -33.12 8.67 -0.71
C LYS A 614 -32.08 8.67 -1.83
N GLY A 615 -32.39 8.05 -2.95
CA GLY A 615 -31.58 8.12 -4.16
C GLY A 615 -32.42 8.08 -5.43
N GLY A 616 -31.99 8.82 -6.44
CA GLY A 616 -32.54 8.79 -7.79
C GLY A 616 -31.43 8.52 -8.81
N LEU A 617 -31.63 7.52 -9.67
CA LEU A 617 -30.75 7.23 -10.79
C LEU A 617 -31.56 7.25 -12.09
N ARG A 618 -31.24 8.19 -12.97
CA ARG A 618 -31.86 8.32 -14.29
C ARG A 618 -30.91 7.79 -15.35
N ILE A 619 -31.36 6.77 -16.08
CA ILE A 619 -30.62 6.09 -17.15
C ILE A 619 -31.36 6.36 -18.47
N GLY A 620 -30.69 6.95 -19.44
CA GLY A 620 -31.17 7.03 -20.82
C GLY A 620 -30.25 6.21 -21.73
N ALA A 621 -30.82 5.44 -22.66
CA ALA A 621 -30.10 4.74 -23.70
C ALA A 621 -30.76 5.00 -25.05
N ARG A 622 -29.94 5.23 -26.10
CA ARG A 622 -30.41 5.56 -27.44
C ARG A 622 -29.87 4.59 -28.47
N ALA A 623 -30.76 4.14 -29.36
CA ALA A 623 -30.47 3.08 -30.34
C ALA A 623 -29.77 1.85 -29.72
N ALA A 624 -30.17 1.49 -28.50
CA ALA A 624 -29.66 0.34 -27.77
C ALA A 624 -29.93 -0.94 -28.56
N ARG A 625 -28.88 -1.73 -28.80
CA ARG A 625 -28.95 -3.05 -29.42
C ARG A 625 -28.79 -4.08 -28.32
N LEU A 626 -29.88 -4.78 -28.03
CA LEU A 626 -30.04 -5.67 -26.89
C LEU A 626 -30.52 -7.04 -27.40
N GLN A 627 -30.04 -8.12 -26.81
CA GLN A 627 -30.56 -9.46 -27.03
C GLN A 627 -31.25 -9.93 -25.77
N PHE A 628 -32.51 -10.34 -25.89
CA PHE A 628 -33.30 -10.88 -24.79
C PHE A 628 -33.96 -12.21 -25.18
N ALA A 629 -33.70 -13.27 -24.42
CA ALA A 629 -34.23 -14.62 -24.65
C ALA A 629 -34.00 -15.16 -26.09
N GLY A 630 -32.92 -14.72 -26.75
CA GLY A 630 -32.59 -15.03 -28.14
C GLY A 630 -33.23 -14.12 -29.20
N LEU A 631 -34.11 -13.20 -28.82
CA LEU A 631 -34.65 -12.17 -29.72
C LEU A 631 -33.71 -10.96 -29.76
N ALA A 632 -33.42 -10.46 -30.96
CA ALA A 632 -32.72 -9.19 -31.14
C ALA A 632 -33.71 -8.02 -31.04
N LEU A 633 -33.35 -7.03 -30.23
CA LEU A 633 -34.12 -5.83 -29.94
C LEU A 633 -33.28 -4.60 -30.28
N ARG A 634 -33.90 -3.62 -30.94
CA ARG A 634 -33.30 -2.30 -31.16
C ARG A 634 -34.29 -1.23 -30.73
N GLY A 635 -33.89 -0.29 -29.88
CA GLY A 635 -34.78 0.80 -29.47
C GLY A 635 -34.17 1.77 -28.47
N ASP A 636 -35.02 2.53 -27.81
CA ASP A 636 -34.66 3.50 -26.78
C ASP A 636 -35.14 3.03 -25.39
N VAL A 637 -34.36 3.34 -24.36
CA VAL A 637 -34.68 3.01 -22.96
C VAL A 637 -34.53 4.25 -22.09
N ASP A 638 -35.54 4.54 -21.27
CA ASP A 638 -35.52 5.65 -20.31
C ASP A 638 -36.00 5.11 -18.96
N ALA A 639 -35.09 4.97 -17.99
CA ALA A 639 -35.37 4.47 -16.64
C ALA A 639 -35.17 5.57 -15.58
N ASP A 640 -36.13 5.67 -14.68
CA ASP A 640 -36.06 6.46 -13.44
C ASP A 640 -36.13 5.48 -12.27
N LEU A 641 -34.98 5.22 -11.66
CA LEU A 641 -34.83 4.29 -10.55
C LEU A 641 -34.76 5.04 -9.23
N ARG A 642 -35.61 4.66 -8.28
CA ARG A 642 -35.74 5.27 -6.94
C ARG A 642 -35.15 4.31 -5.92
N LEU A 643 -33.90 4.59 -5.52
CA LEU A 643 -33.17 3.82 -4.53
C LEU A 643 -33.63 4.26 -3.14
N GLN A 644 -34.25 3.34 -2.40
CA GLN A 644 -34.80 3.57 -1.07
C GLN A 644 -34.32 2.51 -0.09
N ARG A 645 -34.25 2.86 1.20
CA ARG A 645 -33.98 1.92 2.32
C ARG A 645 -32.72 1.07 2.07
N GLY A 646 -31.71 1.65 1.43
CA GLY A 646 -30.55 0.91 0.92
C GLY A 646 -29.41 0.80 1.92
N ASP A 647 -28.57 -0.21 1.75
CA ASP A 647 -27.34 -0.44 2.51
C ASP A 647 -26.17 -0.64 1.52
N LEU A 648 -25.20 0.28 1.55
CA LEU A 648 -24.03 0.26 0.66
C LEU A 648 -23.00 -0.82 1.05
N ARG A 649 -22.97 -1.29 2.31
CA ARG A 649 -22.10 -2.37 2.78
C ARG A 649 -22.66 -3.75 2.42
N ALA A 650 -23.98 -3.91 2.50
CA ALA A 650 -24.69 -5.11 2.06
C ALA A 650 -24.90 -5.15 0.54
N GLU A 651 -24.78 -4.00 -0.14
CA GLU A 651 -25.08 -3.79 -1.56
C GLU A 651 -26.54 -4.14 -1.90
N GLN A 652 -27.47 -3.78 -1.01
CA GLN A 652 -28.90 -4.08 -1.11
C GLN A 652 -29.73 -2.80 -1.16
N PHE A 653 -30.69 -2.74 -2.08
CA PHE A 653 -31.51 -1.56 -2.36
C PHE A 653 -32.97 -1.94 -2.60
N SER A 654 -33.92 -1.15 -2.10
CA SER A 654 -35.29 -1.17 -2.61
C SER A 654 -35.39 -0.25 -3.83
N LEU A 655 -36.09 -0.72 -4.85
CA LEU A 655 -36.39 0.01 -6.09
C LEU A 655 -37.89 0.39 -6.18
N ASP A 656 -38.57 0.50 -5.05
CA ASP A 656 -40.00 0.80 -5.00
C ASP A 656 -40.33 2.14 -5.69
N ALA A 657 -41.40 2.14 -6.49
CA ALA A 657 -41.84 3.26 -7.34
C ALA A 657 -40.86 3.66 -8.47
N SER A 658 -39.85 2.83 -8.77
CA SER A 658 -39.05 2.98 -9.99
C SER A 658 -39.87 2.66 -11.24
N SER A 659 -39.51 3.28 -12.37
CA SER A 659 -40.14 2.97 -13.67
C SER A 659 -39.13 2.90 -14.81
N ILE A 660 -39.40 2.05 -15.79
CA ILE A 660 -38.59 1.84 -16.99
C ILE A 660 -39.52 1.98 -18.20
N GLN A 661 -39.14 2.81 -19.16
CA GLN A 661 -39.84 2.99 -20.42
C GLN A 661 -38.97 2.42 -21.55
N LEU A 662 -39.58 1.59 -22.38
CA LEU A 662 -39.04 1.12 -23.66
C LEU A 662 -39.81 1.84 -24.77
N ARG A 663 -39.10 2.50 -25.69
CA ARG A 663 -39.70 3.25 -26.81
C ARG A 663 -39.01 2.85 -28.11
N ASN A 664 -39.71 3.06 -29.24
CA ASN A 664 -39.17 2.84 -30.58
C ASN A 664 -38.55 1.44 -30.78
N VAL A 665 -39.12 0.41 -30.14
CA VAL A 665 -38.56 -0.94 -30.17
C VAL A 665 -38.93 -1.64 -31.47
N GLY A 666 -37.90 -1.98 -32.25
CA GLY A 666 -37.95 -2.89 -33.39
C GLY A 666 -37.52 -4.30 -32.99
N PHE A 667 -38.31 -5.31 -33.40
CA PHE A 667 -38.02 -6.73 -33.19
C PHE A 667 -38.70 -7.60 -34.26
N THR A 668 -38.26 -8.86 -34.42
CA THR A 668 -38.93 -9.81 -35.32
C THR A 668 -39.95 -10.66 -34.56
N GLY A 669 -41.19 -10.66 -35.02
CA GLY A 669 -42.32 -11.40 -34.45
C GLY A 669 -42.32 -12.90 -34.76
N PRO A 670 -43.24 -13.66 -34.15
CA PRO A 670 -43.35 -15.12 -34.33
C PRO A 670 -43.87 -15.51 -35.73
N ASP A 671 -44.50 -14.57 -36.41
CA ASP A 671 -44.96 -14.62 -37.80
C ASP A 671 -43.80 -14.53 -38.83
N GLY A 672 -42.61 -14.13 -38.36
CA GLY A 672 -41.44 -13.79 -39.15
C GLY A 672 -41.41 -12.33 -39.61
N GLN A 673 -42.39 -11.50 -39.21
CA GLN A 673 -42.48 -10.09 -39.62
C GLN A 673 -41.63 -9.20 -38.73
N HIS A 674 -41.04 -8.14 -39.30
CA HIS A 674 -40.43 -7.09 -38.48
C HIS A 674 -41.52 -6.17 -37.92
N ARG A 675 -41.44 -5.83 -36.63
CA ARG A 675 -42.42 -5.02 -35.89
C ARG A 675 -41.71 -3.86 -35.22
N ASP A 676 -42.02 -2.65 -35.69
CA ASP A 676 -41.41 -1.39 -35.25
C ASP A 676 -42.34 -0.53 -34.38
N GLY A 677 -41.72 0.33 -33.57
CA GLY A 677 -42.42 1.25 -32.69
C GLY A 677 -43.17 0.56 -31.55
N TRP A 678 -42.77 -0.65 -31.17
CA TRP A 678 -43.29 -1.27 -29.94
C TRP A 678 -42.79 -0.47 -28.73
N TRP A 679 -43.61 -0.44 -27.67
CA TRP A 679 -43.30 0.27 -26.45
C TRP A 679 -43.82 -0.48 -25.22
N ALA A 680 -43.15 -0.26 -24.09
CA ALA A 680 -43.58 -0.76 -22.79
C ALA A 680 -43.27 0.26 -21.69
N ARG A 681 -44.13 0.33 -20.69
CA ARG A 681 -43.90 1.05 -19.43
C ARG A 681 -43.98 0.06 -18.28
N ILE A 682 -42.83 -0.24 -17.69
CA ILE A 682 -42.66 -1.13 -16.54
C ILE A 682 -42.61 -0.25 -15.27
N VAL A 683 -43.34 -0.65 -14.23
CA VAL A 683 -43.31 -0.04 -12.89
C VAL A 683 -42.98 -1.13 -11.86
N LEU A 684 -42.00 -0.83 -11.01
CA LEU A 684 -41.47 -1.73 -9.99
C LEU A 684 -42.19 -1.48 -8.65
N ASP A 685 -42.73 -2.56 -8.05
CA ASP A 685 -43.65 -2.51 -6.91
C ASP A 685 -43.30 -3.60 -5.88
N GLY A 686 -42.72 -3.22 -4.73
CA GLY A 686 -42.14 -4.17 -3.80
C GLY A 686 -40.92 -4.85 -4.41
N ALA A 687 -40.02 -4.06 -4.99
CA ALA A 687 -38.84 -4.53 -5.72
C ALA A 687 -37.55 -4.31 -4.91
N ARG A 688 -36.69 -5.32 -4.90
CA ARG A 688 -35.39 -5.33 -4.24
C ARG A 688 -34.31 -5.69 -5.25
N MET A 689 -33.12 -5.13 -5.06
CA MET A 689 -31.94 -5.39 -5.85
C MET A 689 -30.76 -5.67 -4.93
N GLN A 690 -29.99 -6.71 -5.26
CA GLN A 690 -28.66 -6.97 -4.72
C GLN A 690 -27.64 -6.68 -5.83
N TRP A 691 -26.80 -5.66 -5.62
CA TRP A 691 -25.79 -5.22 -6.59
C TRP A 691 -24.50 -6.05 -6.53
N ARG A 692 -24.19 -6.64 -5.38
CA ARG A 692 -23.06 -7.57 -5.21
C ARG A 692 -23.13 -8.69 -6.25
N GLN A 693 -22.01 -8.98 -6.91
CA GLN A 693 -21.98 -10.05 -7.90
C GLN A 693 -22.14 -11.43 -7.23
N PRO A 694 -22.97 -12.35 -7.79
CA PRO A 694 -23.83 -12.18 -8.96
C PRO A 694 -25.06 -11.31 -8.66
N VAL A 695 -25.30 -10.31 -9.53
CA VAL A 695 -26.42 -9.37 -9.40
C VAL A 695 -27.75 -10.12 -9.33
N GLY A 696 -28.64 -9.65 -8.47
CA GLY A 696 -29.99 -10.19 -8.33
C GLY A 696 -31.05 -9.11 -8.18
N VAL A 697 -32.26 -9.39 -8.66
CA VAL A 697 -33.46 -8.55 -8.53
C VAL A 697 -34.67 -9.43 -8.24
N ASP A 698 -35.48 -9.07 -7.25
CA ASP A 698 -36.77 -9.73 -6.96
C ASP A 698 -37.88 -8.72 -6.72
N GLY A 699 -39.10 -8.99 -7.19
CA GLY A 699 -40.25 -8.13 -6.90
C GLY A 699 -41.49 -8.40 -7.75
N ARG A 700 -42.52 -7.56 -7.59
CA ARG A 700 -43.65 -7.49 -8.52
C ARG A 700 -43.42 -6.37 -9.53
N VAL A 701 -43.87 -6.60 -10.76
CA VAL A 701 -43.85 -5.63 -11.84
C VAL A 701 -45.26 -5.44 -12.39
N ARG A 702 -45.60 -4.18 -12.69
CA ARG A 702 -46.77 -3.81 -13.48
C ARG A 702 -46.28 -3.29 -14.83
N ILE A 703 -46.79 -3.82 -15.93
CA ILE A 703 -46.34 -3.47 -17.28
C ILE A 703 -47.53 -3.03 -18.11
N GLN A 704 -47.43 -1.87 -18.74
CA GLN A 704 -48.31 -1.44 -19.83
C GLN A 704 -47.54 -1.63 -21.14
N VAL A 705 -48.15 -2.22 -22.16
CA VAL A 705 -47.52 -2.47 -23.46
C VAL A 705 -48.42 -2.05 -24.61
N ARG A 706 -47.82 -1.76 -25.77
CA ARG A 706 -48.54 -1.50 -27.02
C ARG A 706 -49.50 -2.65 -27.39
N ASP A 707 -49.01 -3.88 -27.24
CA ASP A 707 -49.63 -5.13 -27.66
C ASP A 707 -48.89 -6.34 -27.05
N LEU A 708 -49.40 -7.55 -27.22
CA LEU A 708 -48.77 -8.79 -26.75
C LEU A 708 -47.83 -9.46 -27.77
N ALA A 709 -47.50 -8.82 -28.91
CA ALA A 709 -46.69 -9.45 -29.96
C ALA A 709 -45.33 -9.96 -29.44
N PHE A 710 -44.67 -9.17 -28.59
CA PHE A 710 -43.41 -9.53 -27.95
C PHE A 710 -43.56 -10.70 -26.97
N LEU A 711 -44.65 -10.76 -26.19
CA LEU A 711 -44.89 -11.87 -25.26
C LEU A 711 -45.09 -13.19 -26.00
N VAL A 712 -45.80 -13.19 -27.13
CA VAL A 712 -46.01 -14.40 -27.94
C VAL A 712 -44.69 -14.87 -28.58
N ALA A 713 -43.84 -13.95 -29.04
CA ALA A 713 -42.49 -14.25 -29.56
C ALA A 713 -41.55 -14.92 -28.54
N LEU A 714 -41.83 -14.79 -27.23
CA LEU A 714 -41.08 -15.47 -26.16
C LEU A 714 -41.50 -16.93 -25.94
N TYR A 715 -42.56 -17.42 -26.59
CA TYR A 715 -43.03 -18.81 -26.51
C TYR A 715 -42.95 -19.52 -27.86
N ALA A 716 -43.51 -18.95 -28.93
CA ALA A 716 -43.36 -19.46 -30.30
C ALA A 716 -42.37 -18.57 -31.08
N ARG A 717 -41.46 -19.17 -31.85
CA ARG A 717 -40.56 -18.47 -32.79
C ARG A 717 -40.87 -18.80 -34.26
N ASP A 718 -41.93 -19.55 -34.50
CA ASP A 718 -42.33 -20.11 -35.78
C ASP A 718 -43.84 -19.95 -36.01
N ARG A 719 -44.30 -20.32 -37.21
CA ARG A 719 -45.72 -20.24 -37.59
C ARG A 719 -46.59 -21.36 -37.00
N SER A 720 -46.19 -21.99 -35.88
CA SER A 720 -46.99 -23.00 -35.18
C SER A 720 -48.19 -22.43 -34.41
N LEU A 721 -48.33 -21.10 -34.35
CA LEU A 721 -49.44 -20.40 -33.70
C LEU A 721 -50.80 -20.69 -34.36
N PRO A 722 -51.83 -21.09 -33.60
CA PRO A 722 -53.21 -21.15 -34.10
C PRO A 722 -53.68 -19.80 -34.67
N ASN A 723 -54.36 -19.80 -35.82
CA ASN A 723 -54.77 -18.58 -36.55
C ASN A 723 -55.54 -17.54 -35.71
N TRP A 724 -56.27 -17.97 -34.66
CA TRP A 724 -56.97 -17.04 -33.77
C TRP A 724 -56.02 -16.37 -32.76
N MET A 725 -54.92 -17.01 -32.37
CA MET A 725 -53.91 -16.42 -31.49
C MET A 725 -53.12 -15.31 -32.17
N LEU A 726 -53.00 -15.34 -33.50
CA LEU A 726 -52.48 -14.20 -34.28
C LEU A 726 -53.34 -12.93 -34.09
N ARG A 727 -54.60 -13.05 -33.64
CA ARG A 727 -55.44 -11.87 -33.30
C ARG A 727 -55.15 -11.30 -31.91
N LEU A 728 -54.55 -12.05 -30.98
CA LEU A 728 -54.05 -11.52 -29.68
C LEU A 728 -52.91 -10.53 -29.89
N VAL A 729 -52.06 -10.83 -30.88
CA VAL A 729 -50.84 -10.12 -31.22
C VAL A 729 -51.10 -8.67 -31.64
N ASP A 730 -52.27 -8.39 -32.24
CA ASP A 730 -52.67 -7.06 -32.71
C ASP A 730 -53.91 -6.49 -31.96
N ALA A 731 -54.30 -7.08 -30.83
CA ALA A 731 -55.52 -6.72 -30.09
C ALA A 731 -55.43 -5.43 -29.23
N GLY A 732 -54.46 -4.56 -29.51
CA GLY A 732 -54.25 -3.29 -28.82
C GLY A 732 -53.61 -3.40 -27.44
N GLN A 733 -53.65 -2.29 -26.70
CA GLN A 733 -52.90 -2.13 -25.45
C GLN A 733 -53.31 -3.16 -24.39
N ALA A 734 -52.32 -3.61 -23.63
CA ALA A 734 -52.50 -4.59 -22.56
C ALA A 734 -51.90 -4.08 -21.24
N GLN A 735 -52.57 -4.40 -20.14
CA GLN A 735 -52.01 -4.26 -18.80
C GLN A 735 -51.63 -5.64 -18.27
N LEU A 736 -50.42 -5.74 -17.72
CA LEU A 736 -49.84 -6.96 -17.19
C LEU A 736 -49.39 -6.77 -15.74
N THR A 737 -49.54 -7.82 -14.96
CA THR A 737 -48.93 -7.95 -13.62
C THR A 737 -48.13 -9.25 -13.57
N ALA A 738 -46.91 -9.24 -13.02
CA ALA A 738 -46.10 -10.45 -12.84
C ALA A 738 -45.20 -10.36 -11.61
N ARG A 739 -44.70 -11.50 -11.12
CA ARG A 739 -43.49 -11.55 -10.28
C ARG A 739 -42.27 -11.77 -11.16
N ALA A 740 -41.23 -10.97 -10.96
CA ALA A 740 -39.94 -11.15 -11.59
C ALA A 740 -38.90 -11.55 -10.54
N HIS A 741 -38.06 -12.51 -10.89
CA HIS A 741 -36.87 -12.87 -10.12
C HIS A 741 -35.71 -13.14 -11.06
N TRP A 742 -34.58 -12.50 -10.80
CA TRP A 742 -33.33 -12.68 -11.52
C TRP A 742 -32.22 -12.88 -10.49
N GLN A 743 -31.38 -13.90 -10.72
CA GLN A 743 -30.14 -14.10 -9.98
C GLN A 743 -29.13 -14.88 -10.83
N GLY A 744 -27.92 -14.34 -11.01
CA GLY A 744 -26.90 -14.95 -11.85
C GLY A 744 -27.38 -15.12 -13.29
N GLU A 745 -27.33 -16.33 -13.84
CA GLU A 745 -27.84 -16.69 -15.18
C GLU A 745 -29.31 -17.14 -15.21
N THR A 746 -30.04 -17.02 -14.09
CA THR A 746 -31.44 -17.44 -13.99
C THR A 746 -32.36 -16.23 -14.02
N PHE A 747 -33.30 -16.21 -14.95
CA PHE A 747 -34.35 -15.19 -15.07
C PHE A 747 -35.72 -15.86 -15.11
N ILE A 748 -36.58 -15.52 -14.15
CA ILE A 748 -37.91 -16.08 -13.95
C ILE A 748 -38.94 -14.95 -13.97
N VAL A 749 -39.98 -15.15 -14.78
CA VAL A 749 -41.23 -14.39 -14.74
C VAL A 749 -42.33 -15.38 -14.38
N ASP A 750 -42.97 -15.18 -13.23
CA ASP A 750 -43.98 -16.08 -12.70
C ASP A 750 -45.28 -15.34 -12.42
N ARG A 751 -46.41 -16.06 -12.49
CA ARG A 751 -47.76 -15.50 -12.32
C ARG A 751 -47.97 -14.23 -13.14
N LEU A 752 -47.50 -14.23 -14.40
CA LEU A 752 -47.80 -13.17 -15.36
C LEU A 752 -49.27 -13.29 -15.75
N GLN A 753 -50.02 -12.22 -15.56
CA GLN A 753 -51.42 -12.11 -15.99
C GLN A 753 -51.55 -10.86 -16.85
N ALA A 754 -52.03 -11.04 -18.08
CA ALA A 754 -52.30 -9.98 -19.05
C ALA A 754 -53.78 -10.02 -19.44
N ARG A 755 -54.46 -8.86 -19.43
CA ARG A 755 -55.88 -8.78 -19.81
C ARG A 755 -56.23 -7.46 -20.48
N ASN A 756 -57.21 -7.51 -21.36
CA ASN A 756 -57.99 -6.36 -21.82
C ASN A 756 -59.44 -6.79 -22.07
N GLU A 757 -60.24 -5.97 -22.76
CA GLU A 757 -61.66 -6.25 -23.05
C GLU A 757 -61.90 -7.48 -23.93
N ARG A 758 -60.87 -7.98 -24.63
CA ARG A 758 -60.99 -9.00 -25.69
C ARG A 758 -60.32 -10.33 -25.32
N PHE A 759 -59.30 -10.31 -24.46
CA PHE A 759 -58.53 -11.49 -24.11
C PHE A 759 -58.08 -11.55 -22.64
N GLN A 760 -57.72 -12.76 -22.22
CA GLN A 760 -56.91 -13.04 -21.03
C GLN A 760 -55.73 -13.94 -21.44
N VAL A 761 -54.52 -13.64 -20.94
CA VAL A 761 -53.33 -14.48 -21.10
C VAL A 761 -52.65 -14.63 -19.74
N ASP A 762 -52.47 -15.86 -19.28
CA ASP A 762 -51.73 -16.20 -18.05
C ASP A 762 -50.45 -16.96 -18.42
N ALA A 763 -49.28 -16.55 -17.91
CA ALA A 763 -48.00 -17.12 -18.33
C ALA A 763 -46.98 -17.24 -17.19
N ARG A 764 -46.03 -18.16 -17.37
CA ARG A 764 -44.86 -18.40 -16.51
C ARG A 764 -43.66 -18.82 -17.37
N LEU A 765 -42.49 -18.25 -17.14
CA LEU A 765 -41.29 -18.43 -17.95
C LEU A 765 -40.04 -18.47 -17.05
N ARG A 766 -39.21 -19.49 -17.21
CA ARG A 766 -37.85 -19.59 -16.66
C ARG A 766 -36.85 -19.73 -17.80
N LEU A 767 -35.90 -18.82 -17.82
CA LEU A 767 -34.68 -18.85 -18.63
C LEU A 767 -33.51 -19.21 -17.70
N GLN A 768 -32.73 -20.24 -18.03
CA GLN A 768 -31.58 -20.65 -17.23
C GLN A 768 -30.49 -21.25 -18.14
N GLY A 769 -29.37 -20.53 -18.29
CA GLY A 769 -28.46 -20.75 -19.41
C GLY A 769 -29.23 -20.68 -20.76
N ASN A 770 -28.80 -21.47 -21.74
CA ASN A 770 -29.55 -21.67 -22.99
C ASN A 770 -30.88 -22.43 -22.84
N ARG A 771 -31.28 -22.88 -21.63
CA ARG A 771 -32.54 -23.61 -21.43
C ARG A 771 -33.70 -22.65 -21.18
N ARG A 772 -34.74 -22.76 -22.02
CA ARG A 772 -36.04 -22.12 -21.84
C ARG A 772 -37.04 -23.14 -21.32
N SER A 773 -37.89 -22.74 -20.37
CA SER A 773 -38.98 -23.58 -19.86
C SER A 773 -40.15 -22.73 -19.36
N GLY A 774 -41.38 -23.16 -19.55
CA GLY A 774 -42.54 -22.39 -19.08
C GLY A 774 -43.88 -22.91 -19.59
N SER A 775 -44.94 -22.19 -19.26
CA SER A 775 -46.26 -22.38 -19.86
C SER A 775 -46.98 -21.05 -20.07
N LEU A 776 -47.83 -20.99 -21.09
CA LEU A 776 -48.71 -19.86 -21.38
C LEU A 776 -50.11 -20.40 -21.72
N LEU A 777 -51.15 -19.80 -21.14
CA LEU A 777 -52.56 -20.03 -21.46
C LEU A 777 -53.10 -18.74 -22.08
N ALA A 778 -53.65 -18.82 -23.28
CA ALA A 778 -54.34 -17.72 -23.94
C ALA A 778 -55.85 -18.02 -24.06
N ARG A 779 -56.68 -16.98 -23.93
CA ARG A 779 -58.14 -17.06 -24.00
C ARG A 779 -58.72 -15.88 -24.80
N TRP A 780 -59.65 -16.18 -25.70
CA TRP A 780 -60.40 -15.19 -26.48
C TRP A 780 -61.89 -15.62 -26.53
N GLY A 781 -62.72 -15.00 -25.70
CA GLY A 781 -64.11 -15.44 -25.51
C GLY A 781 -64.19 -16.91 -25.08
N MET A 782 -64.82 -17.76 -25.91
CA MET A 782 -64.91 -19.20 -25.70
C MET A 782 -63.65 -19.98 -26.12
N LEU A 783 -62.74 -19.39 -26.91
CA LEU A 783 -61.53 -20.05 -27.37
C LEU A 783 -60.46 -20.04 -26.28
N SER A 784 -59.77 -21.17 -26.11
CA SER A 784 -58.58 -21.27 -25.26
C SER A 784 -57.53 -22.19 -25.87
N ALA A 785 -56.26 -21.83 -25.75
CA ALA A 785 -55.13 -22.69 -26.05
C ALA A 785 -54.05 -22.47 -25.00
N ALA A 786 -53.33 -23.52 -24.65
CA ALA A 786 -52.13 -23.43 -23.85
C ALA A 786 -50.93 -23.97 -24.63
N VAL A 787 -49.75 -23.46 -24.32
CA VAL A 787 -48.47 -23.91 -24.85
C VAL A 787 -47.53 -24.18 -23.69
N GLY A 788 -46.97 -25.39 -23.64
CA GLY A 788 -45.79 -25.73 -22.86
C GLY A 788 -44.53 -25.37 -23.64
N LEU A 789 -43.51 -24.89 -22.95
CA LEU A 789 -42.20 -24.64 -23.52
C LEU A 789 -41.18 -25.51 -22.79
N ARG A 790 -40.47 -26.35 -23.54
CA ARG A 790 -39.31 -27.12 -23.06
C ARG A 790 -38.22 -27.04 -24.13
N GLY A 791 -37.14 -26.30 -23.84
CA GLY A 791 -36.18 -25.90 -24.87
C GLY A 791 -36.81 -24.90 -25.84
N ASP A 792 -36.54 -25.05 -27.13
CA ASP A 792 -37.08 -24.17 -28.18
C ASP A 792 -38.37 -24.70 -28.84
N THR A 793 -38.80 -25.92 -28.52
CA THR A 793 -40.01 -26.57 -29.07
C THR A 793 -41.28 -26.24 -28.25
N PRO A 794 -42.37 -25.76 -28.89
CA PRO A 794 -43.66 -25.54 -28.25
C PRO A 794 -44.54 -26.80 -28.24
N GLU A 795 -45.09 -27.15 -27.07
CA GLU A 795 -46.02 -28.26 -26.85
C GLU A 795 -47.46 -27.71 -26.76
N TRP A 796 -48.29 -27.95 -27.78
CA TRP A 796 -49.61 -27.33 -27.89
C TRP A 796 -50.74 -28.14 -27.25
N HIS A 797 -51.55 -27.47 -26.41
CA HIS A 797 -52.71 -28.04 -25.73
C HIS A 797 -53.96 -27.21 -26.03
N LEU A 798 -54.85 -27.74 -26.89
CA LEU A 798 -56.10 -27.07 -27.30
C LEU A 798 -57.33 -27.57 -26.52
N LEU A 799 -57.34 -28.83 -26.11
CA LEU A 799 -58.39 -29.44 -25.29
C LEU A 799 -58.03 -29.34 -23.80
N ARG A 800 -58.98 -28.91 -22.96
CA ARG A 800 -58.79 -28.71 -21.50
C ARG A 800 -57.54 -27.86 -21.16
N ALA A 801 -57.26 -26.87 -22.00
CA ALA A 801 -56.11 -25.98 -21.85
C ALA A 801 -56.05 -25.25 -20.49
N PRO A 802 -57.18 -24.76 -19.92
CA PRO A 802 -57.16 -24.14 -18.59
C PRO A 802 -56.82 -25.12 -17.46
N GLU A 803 -57.28 -26.37 -17.54
CA GLU A 803 -56.98 -27.43 -16.58
C GLU A 803 -55.52 -27.84 -16.65
N TRP A 804 -54.99 -28.03 -17.87
CA TRP A 804 -53.57 -28.34 -18.11
C TRP A 804 -52.65 -27.23 -17.58
N TYR A 805 -53.01 -25.96 -17.77
CA TYR A 805 -52.22 -24.84 -17.27
C TYR A 805 -52.24 -24.77 -15.73
N ARG A 806 -53.41 -24.98 -15.10
CA ARG A 806 -53.54 -25.06 -13.63
C ARG A 806 -52.77 -26.23 -13.00
N ALA A 807 -52.48 -27.28 -13.76
CA ALA A 807 -51.67 -28.41 -13.32
C ALA A 807 -50.15 -28.16 -13.39
N GLN A 808 -49.69 -27.05 -13.99
CA GLN A 808 -48.27 -26.70 -14.03
C GLN A 808 -47.82 -26.08 -12.69
N PRO A 809 -46.63 -26.40 -12.17
CA PRO A 809 -46.12 -25.83 -10.94
C PRO A 809 -45.80 -24.33 -11.10
N ASP A 810 -46.03 -23.54 -10.05
CA ASP A 810 -45.59 -22.13 -9.97
C ASP A 810 -44.04 -22.07 -9.89
N LEU A 811 -43.44 -21.11 -10.59
CA LEU A 811 -41.98 -21.02 -10.70
C LEU A 811 -41.34 -20.26 -9.53
N LEU A 812 -42.11 -19.44 -8.83
CA LEU A 812 -41.73 -18.76 -7.59
C LEU A 812 -42.76 -19.11 -6.51
N ARG A 813 -42.32 -19.26 -5.26
CA ARG A 813 -43.22 -19.47 -4.11
C ARG A 813 -43.91 -18.16 -3.67
#